data_AF-A0A7W9KCD2-F1
#
_entry.id   AF-A0A7W9KCD2-F1
#
_cell.length_a   1.000
_cell.length_b   1.000
_cell.length_c   1.000
_cell.angle_alpha   90.00
_cell.angle_beta   90.00
_cell.angle_gamma   90.00
#
_symmetry.space_group_name_H-M   'P 1'
#
loop_
_entity.id
_entity.type
_entity.pdbx_description
1 polymer ?
#
loop_
_entity_poly.entity_id
_entity_poly.type
_entity_poly.pdbx_seq_one_letter_code
_entity_poly.pdbx_strand_id
1 'polypeptide(L)'
;MAVHDLVRPSIPMPAPAVRPLRLGATWNPDLARRVGTAFGDRYAGEVVGVQLDQAIRDPRLGRNELGYAEDPLLAARLAAAHLFGMSGACTPVITDFDVEACCGRRHGFSARSLNEQELPVYRAVFEVGGARGMVLPRHFFDDSPMVIRLLIEEGIRPWSDGRAPVLTTAGGSVTVAVKAGVDGFIDDGHVLDELVAAVADGSVTEAEIAAATARLETVFENVGVPSGDDHEGLDLTVAREAVVLLRNDGLLPLLVGAGVRVAVVHPGGPCGLSAAVERVVTAAGGTVTSTGGNDRVRLREADSGRCVVAVGDELRLVEPSGGDGVFDAIEWSRHVFELRSGRCRQMVDVVPGQDGTVLLRFVHNGQVVTVGNVIWETVEDGAVTAAEAAAAADVVLVVVGNDPEDRRDRENLLLPSQQERTLRAVRAANPNTVLAVLSSHPYALDWAEANIGGILWSTPGGRTDVALAEVLFGEHSPAGRLPQTWYRATDTAFDTYLHHRAEPLFPFGHGLSYTTFRYDRPVLSGRKLEGDDRITVSVRVHNTGFRDGDEVVQLYTRQLTSRVRQPVRQLRHFTRITVPARTSRTVTFALTADDVSFFDVTTQAWVLETAEHEVLVGGHSEWFEAVGREIPVRPLAGASLMCTRSDEAAGMLLVDGPAVEATGQRSWLAFRGCDPTGCRTWSLEAENPTRVPLYVGLHLDDPKGPLIGVLAVPPGPVGTHTAPITGEAPGVRDVFVVFTQPGVRARRLTFG
;
A
#
# COMPACT_ATOMS: atom_id res chain seq x y z
N MET A 1 7.25 38.80 15.89
CA MET A 1 8.36 38.34 15.03
C MET A 1 8.46 36.82 15.07
N ALA A 2 8.75 36.20 16.23
CA ALA A 2 8.81 34.74 16.37
C ALA A 2 7.55 33.98 15.90
N VAL A 3 6.35 34.55 16.10
CA VAL A 3 5.07 33.98 15.62
C VAL A 3 5.01 33.88 14.07
N HIS A 4 5.64 34.80 13.34
CA HIS A 4 5.71 34.72 11.88
C HIS A 4 6.60 33.57 11.41
N ASP A 5 7.64 33.22 12.16
CA ASP A 5 8.60 32.18 11.77
C ASP A 5 7.97 30.77 11.79
N LEU A 6 6.88 30.61 12.56
CA LEU A 6 6.07 29.40 12.63
C LEU A 6 5.13 29.22 11.44
N VAL A 7 4.87 30.27 10.65
CA VAL A 7 3.89 30.24 9.55
C VAL A 7 4.61 30.22 8.21
N ARG A 8 4.35 29.19 7.40
CA ARG A 8 4.96 28.99 6.09
C ARG A 8 3.91 28.97 4.99
N PRO A 9 4.14 29.63 3.84
CA PRO A 9 3.16 29.68 2.77
C PRO A 9 3.01 28.35 2.01
N SER A 10 4.08 27.55 1.90
CA SER A 10 4.03 26.20 1.32
C SER A 10 5.36 25.44 1.52
N ILE A 11 5.30 24.12 1.40
CA ILE A 11 6.45 23.25 1.13
C ILE A 11 6.20 22.61 -0.24
N PRO A 12 7.16 22.66 -1.19
CA PRO A 12 6.98 22.05 -2.49
C PRO A 12 6.85 20.52 -2.36
N MET A 13 5.84 19.98 -3.06
CA MET A 13 5.50 18.56 -3.12
C MET A 13 5.65 18.02 -4.56
N PRO A 14 6.87 17.88 -5.07
CA PRO A 14 7.06 17.44 -6.44
C PRO A 14 6.67 15.96 -6.58
N ALA A 15 5.93 15.66 -7.65
CA ALA A 15 5.61 14.28 -7.98
C ALA A 15 6.89 13.48 -8.25
N PRO A 16 7.06 12.29 -7.66
CA PRO A 16 8.27 11.52 -7.87
C PRO A 16 8.31 11.00 -9.31
N ALA A 17 9.45 11.18 -9.99
CA ALA A 17 9.66 10.68 -11.35
C ALA A 17 9.60 9.14 -11.41
N VAL A 18 10.01 8.49 -10.32
CA VAL A 18 9.93 7.04 -10.11
C VAL A 18 8.99 6.78 -8.94
N ARG A 19 7.89 6.05 -9.18
CA ARG A 19 6.93 5.70 -8.12
C ARG A 19 7.55 4.75 -7.07
N PRO A 20 7.26 4.93 -5.76
CA PRO A 20 7.74 4.05 -4.69
C PRO A 20 7.47 2.56 -4.91
N LEU A 21 6.27 2.19 -5.38
CA LEU A 21 5.92 0.78 -5.64
C LEU A 21 6.82 0.14 -6.70
N ARG A 22 7.31 0.92 -7.67
CA ARG A 22 8.28 0.46 -8.66
C ARG A 22 9.62 0.13 -8.02
N LEU A 23 10.11 1.00 -7.13
CA LEU A 23 11.32 0.73 -6.34
C LEU A 23 11.13 -0.52 -5.48
N GLY A 24 9.93 -0.68 -4.90
CA GLY A 24 9.46 -1.90 -4.26
C GLY A 24 9.78 -3.17 -5.04
N ALA A 25 9.40 -3.19 -6.31
CA ALA A 25 9.58 -4.36 -7.18
C ALA A 25 11.05 -4.68 -7.52
N THR A 26 11.97 -3.72 -7.37
CA THR A 26 13.41 -3.94 -7.63
C THR A 26 14.10 -4.72 -6.51
N TRP A 27 13.60 -4.60 -5.26
CA TRP A 27 14.26 -5.10 -4.05
C TRP A 27 15.73 -4.65 -3.94
N ASN A 28 16.02 -3.43 -4.38
CA ASN A 28 17.37 -2.89 -4.51
C ASN A 28 17.54 -1.55 -3.75
N PRO A 29 17.96 -1.57 -2.47
CA PRO A 29 18.18 -0.36 -1.68
C PRO A 29 19.27 0.55 -2.27
N ASP A 30 20.30 -0.01 -2.90
CA ASP A 30 21.34 0.79 -3.55
C ASP A 30 20.78 1.59 -4.73
N LEU A 31 19.90 0.98 -5.51
CA LEU A 31 19.19 1.67 -6.59
C LEU A 31 18.22 2.72 -6.05
N ALA A 32 17.48 2.41 -4.99
CA ALA A 32 16.62 3.39 -4.30
C ALA A 32 17.41 4.61 -3.82
N ARG A 33 18.60 4.40 -3.23
CA ARG A 33 19.51 5.48 -2.82
C ARG A 33 19.96 6.34 -3.99
N ARG A 34 20.34 5.73 -5.12
CA ARG A 34 20.74 6.48 -6.34
C ARG A 34 19.59 7.32 -6.90
N VAL A 35 18.37 6.78 -6.92
CA VAL A 35 17.16 7.54 -7.29
C VAL A 35 16.95 8.72 -6.34
N GLY A 36 17.21 8.50 -5.06
CA GLY A 36 17.16 9.56 -4.04
C GLY A 36 18.18 10.64 -4.28
N THR A 37 19.43 10.28 -4.58
CA THR A 37 20.48 11.24 -4.93
C THR A 37 20.12 12.05 -6.18
N ALA A 38 19.61 11.40 -7.23
CA ALA A 38 19.16 12.10 -8.45
C ALA A 38 18.03 13.10 -8.18
N PHE A 39 17.11 12.74 -7.28
CA PHE A 39 16.05 13.64 -6.85
C PHE A 39 16.61 14.79 -6.00
N GLY A 40 17.47 14.49 -5.03
CA GLY A 40 18.12 15.47 -4.17
C GLY A 40 18.88 16.52 -4.98
N ASP A 41 19.65 16.10 -5.98
CA ASP A 41 20.41 16.99 -6.86
C ASP A 41 19.51 17.95 -7.66
N ARG A 42 18.30 17.51 -8.04
CA ARG A 42 17.32 18.34 -8.75
C ARG A 42 16.76 19.46 -7.88
N TYR A 43 16.59 19.20 -6.59
CA TYR A 43 16.02 20.13 -5.61
C TYR A 43 17.05 20.60 -4.60
N ALA A 44 18.31 20.70 -5.03
CA ALA A 44 19.41 20.99 -4.13
C ALA A 44 19.21 22.35 -3.44
N GLY A 45 19.41 22.38 -2.13
CA GLY A 45 19.18 23.57 -1.33
C GLY A 45 17.71 23.80 -0.92
N GLU A 46 16.77 22.95 -1.34
CA GLU A 46 15.34 23.13 -1.04
C GLU A 46 14.86 22.21 0.08
N VAL A 47 13.86 22.67 0.84
CA VAL A 47 13.03 21.82 1.69
C VAL A 47 11.94 21.21 0.82
N VAL A 48 11.93 19.89 0.70
CA VAL A 48 11.01 19.18 -0.18
C VAL A 48 10.16 18.24 0.64
N GLY A 49 8.85 18.32 0.44
CA GLY A 49 7.95 17.38 1.06
C GLY A 49 7.89 16.07 0.26
N VAL A 50 7.98 14.95 0.99
CA VAL A 50 8.01 13.59 0.45
C VAL A 50 6.84 12.83 0.99
N GLN A 51 5.97 12.40 0.09
CA GLN A 51 4.91 11.48 0.44
C GLN A 51 5.50 10.10 0.75
N LEU A 52 5.27 9.63 1.97
CA LEU A 52 5.68 8.33 2.45
C LEU A 52 4.44 7.61 2.98
N ASP A 53 3.80 6.85 2.11
CA ASP A 53 2.65 6.04 2.50
C ASP A 53 3.13 4.81 3.28
N GLN A 54 2.24 4.32 4.15
CA GLN A 54 2.48 3.17 5.03
C GLN A 54 2.70 1.88 4.23
N ALA A 55 3.02 0.80 4.94
CA ALA A 55 3.05 -0.51 4.32
C ALA A 55 1.67 -0.84 3.73
N ILE A 56 1.66 -1.38 2.51
CA ILE A 56 0.43 -1.57 1.74
C ILE A 56 -0.42 -2.67 2.38
N ARG A 57 -1.56 -2.30 2.97
CA ARG A 57 -2.47 -3.23 3.68
C ARG A 57 -3.58 -3.76 2.81
N ASP A 58 -4.45 -2.85 2.36
CA ASP A 58 -5.59 -3.22 1.53
C ASP A 58 -5.21 -3.05 0.05
N PRO A 59 -5.19 -4.14 -0.73
CA PRO A 59 -4.80 -4.11 -2.13
C PRO A 59 -5.67 -3.22 -3.02
N ARG A 60 -6.84 -2.77 -2.51
CA ARG A 60 -7.80 -1.96 -3.25
C ARG A 60 -7.54 -0.45 -3.16
N LEU A 61 -6.68 0.01 -2.25
CA LEU A 61 -6.51 1.44 -2.01
C LEU A 61 -5.81 2.13 -3.19
N GLY A 62 -6.40 3.24 -3.65
CA GLY A 62 -5.97 3.96 -4.86
C GLY A 62 -4.59 4.61 -4.77
N ARG A 63 -4.03 4.73 -3.56
CA ARG A 63 -2.71 5.31 -3.31
C ARG A 63 -1.60 4.27 -3.10
N ASN A 64 -1.89 2.97 -3.28
CA ASN A 64 -0.90 1.91 -3.09
C ASN A 64 0.39 2.09 -3.91
N GLU A 65 0.37 2.80 -5.05
CA GLU A 65 1.58 3.15 -5.81
C GLU A 65 2.59 4.05 -5.08
N LEU A 66 2.14 4.74 -4.03
CA LEU A 66 2.94 5.65 -3.22
C LEU A 66 3.59 4.93 -2.02
N GLY A 67 3.17 3.69 -1.74
CA GLY A 67 3.86 2.77 -0.82
C GLY A 67 4.94 1.95 -1.53
N TYR A 68 5.96 1.51 -0.80
CA TYR A 68 7.04 0.67 -1.35
C TYR A 68 6.68 -0.82 -1.40
N ALA A 69 6.00 -1.33 -0.37
CA ALA A 69 5.67 -2.76 -0.23
C ALA A 69 4.61 -2.98 0.86
N GLU A 70 4.00 -4.17 0.89
CA GLU A 70 3.17 -4.61 2.02
C GLU A 70 3.98 -5.05 3.25
N ASP A 71 5.28 -5.35 3.04
CA ASP A 71 6.19 -5.77 4.09
C ASP A 71 6.88 -4.59 4.77
N PRO A 72 6.81 -4.47 6.11
CA PRO A 72 7.42 -3.37 6.85
C PRO A 72 8.93 -3.25 6.67
N LEU A 73 9.66 -4.38 6.61
CA LEU A 73 11.12 -4.35 6.47
C LEU A 73 11.54 -3.88 5.07
N LEU A 74 10.92 -4.44 4.02
CA LEU A 74 11.19 -4.05 2.64
C LEU A 74 10.86 -2.56 2.43
N ALA A 75 9.68 -2.13 2.89
CA ALA A 75 9.28 -0.74 2.80
C ALA A 75 10.26 0.19 3.55
N ALA A 76 10.61 -0.15 4.80
CA ALA A 76 11.56 0.60 5.61
C ALA A 76 12.94 0.72 4.96
N ARG A 77 13.51 -0.39 4.45
CA ARG A 77 14.85 -0.38 3.83
C ARG A 77 14.89 0.45 2.55
N LEU A 78 13.87 0.35 1.71
CA LEU A 78 13.81 1.13 0.46
C LEU A 78 13.55 2.61 0.73
N ALA A 79 12.61 2.93 1.62
CA ALA A 79 12.33 4.30 2.02
C ALA A 79 13.54 4.97 2.66
N ALA A 80 14.19 4.29 3.62
CA ALA A 80 15.40 4.78 4.29
C ALA A 80 16.52 5.05 3.28
N ALA A 81 16.80 4.11 2.37
CA ALA A 81 17.81 4.31 1.35
C ALA A 81 17.47 5.47 0.40
N HIS A 82 16.21 5.55 -0.05
CA HIS A 82 15.73 6.60 -0.94
C HIS A 82 15.86 7.99 -0.31
N LEU A 83 15.30 8.21 0.89
CA LEU A 83 15.36 9.51 1.58
C LEU A 83 16.78 9.85 2.02
N PHE A 84 17.59 8.86 2.41
CA PHE A 84 19.01 9.10 2.70
C PHE A 84 19.75 9.64 1.48
N GLY A 85 19.50 9.08 0.29
CA GLY A 85 20.05 9.60 -0.97
C GLY A 85 19.64 11.06 -1.24
N MET A 86 18.37 11.40 -1.00
CA MET A 86 17.85 12.75 -1.17
C MET A 86 18.52 13.77 -0.21
N SER A 87 18.70 13.35 1.04
CA SER A 87 19.24 14.19 2.13
C SER A 87 20.67 14.69 1.92
N GLY A 88 21.36 14.17 0.89
CA GLY A 88 22.70 14.64 0.50
C GLY A 88 22.71 16.02 -0.16
N ALA A 89 21.59 16.45 -0.77
CA ALA A 89 21.49 17.70 -1.52
C ALA A 89 20.25 18.54 -1.19
N CYS A 90 19.13 17.92 -0.80
CA CYS A 90 17.92 18.63 -0.36
C CYS A 90 17.56 18.26 1.10
N THR A 91 16.51 18.89 1.63
CA THR A 91 15.97 18.60 2.97
C THR A 91 14.61 17.90 2.85
N PRO A 92 14.56 16.56 2.98
CA PRO A 92 13.30 15.81 2.91
C PRO A 92 12.46 15.98 4.18
N VAL A 93 11.20 16.38 4.02
CA VAL A 93 10.20 16.42 5.08
C VAL A 93 9.08 15.46 4.71
N ILE A 94 8.75 14.50 5.57
CA ILE A 94 7.69 13.53 5.26
C ILE A 94 6.33 14.21 5.36
N THR A 95 5.39 14.00 4.45
CA THR A 95 4.10 14.73 4.48
C THR A 95 2.85 13.91 4.72
N ASP A 96 2.97 12.59 4.72
CA ASP A 96 1.84 11.71 5.00
C ASP A 96 2.20 10.83 6.20
N PHE A 97 1.56 11.12 7.33
CA PHE A 97 1.29 10.12 8.37
C PHE A 97 -0.20 9.81 8.31
N ASP A 98 -0.63 9.27 7.17
CA ASP A 98 -2.03 8.95 7.03
C ASP A 98 -2.27 7.53 7.57
N VAL A 99 -2.81 7.49 8.78
CA VAL A 99 -3.33 6.26 9.40
C VAL A 99 -4.66 5.88 8.71
N GLU A 100 -5.19 6.69 7.78
CA GLU A 100 -6.54 6.59 7.23
C GLU A 100 -6.67 7.05 5.77
N ALA A 101 -6.44 6.17 4.79
CA ALA A 101 -6.59 6.61 3.40
C ALA A 101 -8.05 6.99 3.00
N CYS A 102 -8.21 8.27 2.70
CA CYS A 102 -9.01 8.93 1.65
C CYS A 102 -10.52 8.70 1.49
N CYS A 103 -11.15 7.62 2.00
CA CYS A 103 -12.52 7.26 1.59
C CYS A 103 -13.43 6.74 2.71
N GLY A 104 -13.07 6.93 3.98
CA GLY A 104 -13.90 6.48 5.12
C GLY A 104 -13.81 4.99 5.45
N ARG A 105 -12.92 4.23 4.79
CA ARG A 105 -12.55 2.86 5.21
C ARG A 105 -11.43 2.94 6.25
N ARG A 106 -11.82 3.17 7.50
CA ARG A 106 -10.89 3.20 8.63
C ARG A 106 -10.45 1.78 8.99
N HIS A 107 -9.23 1.43 8.63
CA HIS A 107 -8.58 0.23 9.17
C HIS A 107 -8.16 0.57 10.60
N GLY A 108 -8.71 -0.15 11.56
CA GLY A 108 -8.28 0.00 12.94
C GLY A 108 -6.92 -0.64 13.17
N PHE A 109 -6.09 -0.06 14.04
CA PHE A 109 -4.80 -0.62 14.42
C PHE A 109 -4.82 -1.02 15.89
N SER A 110 -4.28 -2.20 16.21
CA SER A 110 -3.86 -2.51 17.58
C SER A 110 -2.51 -1.86 17.87
N ALA A 111 -2.16 -1.69 19.14
CA ALA A 111 -0.82 -1.21 19.52
C ALA A 111 0.31 -2.08 18.92
N ARG A 112 0.05 -3.38 18.74
CA ARG A 112 0.97 -4.31 18.09
C ARG A 112 1.16 -4.01 16.61
N SER A 113 0.06 -3.93 15.84
CA SER A 113 0.14 -3.60 14.41
C SER A 113 0.74 -2.22 14.17
N LEU A 114 0.48 -1.26 15.05
CA LEU A 114 1.13 0.05 14.96
C LEU A 114 2.65 -0.08 15.06
N ASN A 115 3.16 -0.77 16.09
CA ASN A 115 4.61 -0.90 16.32
C ASN A 115 5.34 -1.83 15.34
N GLU A 116 4.74 -2.95 14.96
CA GLU A 116 5.39 -3.97 14.14
C GLU A 116 5.27 -3.71 12.64
N GLN A 117 4.29 -2.89 12.24
CA GLN A 117 3.77 -2.92 10.89
C GLN A 117 3.68 -1.53 10.27
N GLU A 118 3.28 -0.52 11.03
CA GLU A 118 3.09 0.86 10.56
C GLU A 118 4.28 1.78 10.86
N LEU A 119 4.73 1.84 12.11
CA LEU A 119 5.84 2.70 12.52
C LEU A 119 7.23 2.34 11.94
N PRO A 120 7.57 1.09 11.58
CA PRO A 120 8.91 0.76 11.11
C PRO A 120 9.41 1.58 9.91
N VAL A 121 8.53 1.89 8.95
CA VAL A 121 8.93 2.68 7.76
C VAL A 121 9.31 4.12 8.14
N TYR A 122 8.53 4.74 9.03
CA TYR A 122 8.79 6.10 9.53
C TYR A 122 10.01 6.15 10.43
N ARG A 123 10.14 5.18 11.34
CA ARG A 123 11.30 5.05 12.21
C ARG A 123 12.59 4.96 11.39
N ALA A 124 12.64 4.08 10.40
CA ALA A 124 13.83 3.84 9.61
C ALA A 124 14.33 5.09 8.85
N VAL A 125 13.44 5.90 8.28
CA VAL A 125 13.84 7.11 7.53
C VAL A 125 14.39 8.21 8.43
N PHE A 126 13.93 8.31 9.68
CA PHE A 126 14.50 9.21 10.68
C PHE A 126 15.82 8.68 11.25
N GLU A 127 15.90 7.39 11.58
CA GLU A 127 17.11 6.80 12.19
C GLU A 127 18.33 6.85 11.27
N VAL A 128 18.15 6.73 9.96
CA VAL A 128 19.25 6.90 8.99
C VAL A 128 19.58 8.36 8.70
N GLY A 129 18.81 9.32 9.23
CA GLY A 129 18.97 10.75 8.97
C GLY A 129 18.49 11.20 7.58
N GLY A 130 17.66 10.38 6.91
CA GLY A 130 17.11 10.70 5.59
C GLY A 130 15.97 11.71 5.65
N ALA A 131 15.04 11.54 6.60
CA ALA A 131 13.99 12.51 6.88
C ALA A 131 14.46 13.56 7.91
N ARG A 132 14.16 14.83 7.66
CA ARG A 132 14.54 15.95 8.53
C ARG A 132 13.40 16.53 9.34
N GLY A 133 12.16 16.26 8.95
CA GLY A 133 10.96 16.68 9.66
C GLY A 133 9.73 15.95 9.14
N MET A 134 8.57 16.29 9.70
CA MET A 134 7.29 15.74 9.28
C MET A 134 6.23 16.82 9.16
N VAL A 135 5.35 16.73 8.18
CA VAL A 135 4.07 17.43 8.10
C VAL A 135 2.99 16.42 8.46
N LEU A 136 2.24 16.69 9.51
CA LEU A 136 1.06 15.92 9.91
C LEU A 136 -0.20 16.58 9.33
N PRO A 137 -1.18 15.82 8.84
CA PRO A 137 -2.41 16.41 8.33
C PRO A 137 -3.31 16.93 9.46
N ARG A 138 -3.99 18.06 9.21
CA ARG A 138 -4.74 18.83 10.23
C ARG A 138 -5.74 18.02 11.07
N HIS A 139 -6.45 17.07 10.46
CA HIS A 139 -7.56 16.36 11.11
C HIS A 139 -7.11 15.54 12.32
N PHE A 140 -5.84 15.12 12.35
CA PHE A 140 -5.29 14.42 13.50
C PHE A 140 -5.30 15.25 14.79
N PHE A 141 -5.18 16.57 14.69
CA PHE A 141 -5.15 17.47 15.86
C PHE A 141 -6.54 17.81 16.38
N ASP A 142 -7.56 17.72 15.52
CA ASP A 142 -8.95 17.89 15.92
C ASP A 142 -9.53 16.59 16.48
N ASP A 143 -9.10 15.43 15.96
CA ASP A 143 -9.68 14.13 16.30
C ASP A 143 -8.90 13.37 17.41
N SER A 144 -7.57 13.53 17.50
CA SER A 144 -6.71 12.73 18.41
C SER A 144 -5.39 13.41 18.82
N PRO A 145 -5.42 14.63 19.39
CA PRO A 145 -4.23 15.39 19.80
C PRO A 145 -3.28 14.63 20.74
N MET A 146 -3.79 13.73 21.59
CA MET A 146 -2.92 12.95 22.48
C MET A 146 -2.11 11.88 21.76
N VAL A 147 -2.69 11.25 20.74
CA VAL A 147 -1.98 10.26 19.90
C VAL A 147 -0.84 10.94 19.15
N ILE A 148 -1.10 12.15 18.63
CA ILE A 148 -0.05 12.93 17.97
C ILE A 148 1.06 13.31 18.92
N ARG A 149 0.72 13.79 20.12
CA ARG A 149 1.74 14.12 21.11
C ARG A 149 2.65 12.92 21.40
N LEU A 150 2.09 11.72 21.58
CA LEU A 150 2.87 10.50 21.76
C LEU A 150 3.73 10.17 20.54
N LEU A 151 3.20 10.28 19.32
CA LEU A 151 3.97 10.09 18.09
C LEU A 151 5.17 11.04 18.01
N ILE A 152 5.00 12.29 18.42
CA ILE A 152 6.05 13.31 18.41
C ILE A 152 7.09 13.04 19.51
N GLU A 153 6.63 12.83 20.76
CA GLU A 153 7.50 12.72 21.95
C GLU A 153 8.17 11.35 22.08
N GLU A 154 7.50 10.26 21.71
CA GLU A 154 8.01 8.88 21.80
C GLU A 154 8.49 8.33 20.45
N GLY A 155 8.10 8.95 19.34
CA GLY A 155 8.45 8.52 17.98
C GLY A 155 9.43 9.46 17.28
N ILE A 156 8.91 10.43 16.53
CA ILE A 156 9.66 11.27 15.58
C ILE A 156 10.91 11.90 16.21
N ARG A 157 10.79 12.45 17.43
CA ARG A 157 11.94 13.09 18.11
C ARG A 157 12.97 12.05 18.58
N PRO A 158 12.61 10.96 19.30
CA PRO A 158 13.56 9.90 19.64
C PRO A 158 14.18 9.16 18.46
N TRP A 159 13.48 9.02 17.32
CA TRP A 159 14.03 8.40 16.12
C TRP A 159 14.96 9.33 15.34
N SER A 160 14.98 10.61 15.69
CA SER A 160 15.92 11.61 15.19
C SER A 160 16.91 12.00 16.28
N ASP A 161 17.62 13.12 16.11
CA ASP A 161 18.50 13.70 17.14
C ASP A 161 17.74 14.53 18.19
N GLY A 162 16.42 14.31 18.32
CA GLY A 162 15.54 15.05 19.21
C GLY A 162 15.07 16.41 18.68
N ARG A 163 15.53 16.81 17.49
CA ARG A 163 15.29 18.15 16.94
C ARG A 163 14.40 18.20 15.70
N ALA A 164 14.03 17.06 15.12
CA ALA A 164 13.16 17.02 13.94
C ALA A 164 11.87 17.82 14.18
N PRO A 165 11.61 18.89 13.40
CA PRO A 165 10.39 19.66 13.57
C PRO A 165 9.19 18.95 12.97
N VAL A 166 8.06 19.22 13.59
CA VAL A 166 6.76 18.70 13.15
C VAL A 166 5.88 19.87 12.74
N LEU A 167 5.43 19.87 11.51
CA LEU A 167 4.53 20.88 10.95
C LEU A 167 3.12 20.32 10.79
N THR A 168 2.12 21.18 10.62
CA THR A 168 0.77 20.79 10.21
C THR A 168 0.24 21.70 9.11
N THR A 169 -0.65 21.19 8.26
CA THR A 169 -1.47 22.03 7.38
C THR A 169 -2.46 22.86 8.20
N ALA A 170 -2.76 24.09 7.79
CA ALA A 170 -3.69 24.99 8.47
C ALA A 170 -5.12 24.42 8.59
N GLY A 171 -5.75 24.72 9.73
CA GLY A 171 -7.07 24.25 10.16
C GLY A 171 -7.02 23.56 11.53
N GLY A 172 -8.07 23.71 12.33
CA GLY A 172 -8.12 23.22 13.71
C GLY A 172 -7.56 24.22 14.73
N SER A 173 -7.53 23.86 16.02
CA SER A 173 -7.05 24.77 17.07
C SER A 173 -5.52 24.89 17.09
N VAL A 174 -4.98 26.07 16.76
CA VAL A 174 -3.54 26.35 16.85
C VAL A 174 -2.98 26.11 18.26
N THR A 175 -3.77 26.40 19.30
CA THR A 175 -3.40 26.13 20.69
C THR A 175 -3.22 24.63 20.93
N VAL A 176 -4.17 23.80 20.49
CA VAL A 176 -4.07 22.34 20.63
C VAL A 176 -2.86 21.80 19.90
N ALA A 177 -2.61 22.25 18.66
CA ALA A 177 -1.47 21.84 17.86
C ALA A 177 -0.12 22.16 18.55
N VAL A 178 0.06 23.41 19.00
CA VAL A 178 1.30 23.81 19.71
C VAL A 178 1.48 23.02 21.00
N LYS A 179 0.41 22.80 21.78
CA LYS A 179 0.45 21.99 23.02
C LYS A 179 0.72 20.51 22.76
N ALA A 180 0.33 20.00 21.59
CA ALA A 180 0.66 18.65 21.15
C ALA A 180 2.11 18.52 20.67
N GLY A 181 2.82 19.64 20.48
CA GLY A 181 4.23 19.67 20.11
C GLY A 181 4.48 20.01 18.64
N VAL A 182 3.51 20.59 17.92
CA VAL A 182 3.72 21.14 16.59
C VAL A 182 4.66 22.35 16.65
N ASP A 183 5.64 22.34 15.77
CA ASP A 183 6.68 23.35 15.66
C ASP A 183 6.38 24.38 14.56
N GLY A 184 5.48 24.11 13.61
CA GLY A 184 5.10 25.06 12.55
C GLY A 184 3.84 24.73 11.77
N PHE A 185 3.39 25.67 10.94
CA PHE A 185 2.13 25.60 10.19
C PHE A 185 2.33 25.94 8.72
N ILE A 186 1.68 25.19 7.84
CA ILE A 186 1.55 25.48 6.41
C ILE A 186 0.20 26.20 6.21
N ASP A 187 0.21 27.51 5.92
CA ASP A 187 -0.94 28.43 6.02
C ASP A 187 -1.32 29.09 4.68
N ASP A 188 -2.63 29.31 4.50
CA ASP A 188 -3.23 30.08 3.41
C ASP A 188 -3.76 31.47 3.81
N GLY A 189 -3.61 31.86 5.09
CA GLY A 189 -3.67 33.27 5.53
C GLY A 189 -4.32 33.58 6.88
N HIS A 190 -4.71 32.58 7.69
CA HIS A 190 -5.47 32.79 8.94
C HIS A 190 -4.77 32.32 10.22
N VAL A 191 -3.80 31.40 10.12
CA VAL A 191 -3.13 30.81 11.29
C VAL A 191 -2.36 31.85 12.10
N LEU A 192 -1.77 32.83 11.43
CA LEU A 192 -0.98 33.87 12.09
C LEU A 192 -1.81 34.65 13.12
N ASP A 193 -3.02 35.07 12.74
CA ASP A 193 -3.90 35.86 13.61
C ASP A 193 -4.36 35.04 14.83
N GLU A 194 -4.67 33.75 14.62
CA GLU A 194 -5.03 32.83 15.70
C GLU A 194 -3.87 32.60 16.67
N LEU A 195 -2.63 32.45 16.16
CA LEU A 195 -1.45 32.25 17.01
C LEU A 195 -1.15 33.51 17.84
N VAL A 196 -1.30 34.70 17.25
CA VAL A 196 -1.15 35.98 17.97
C VAL A 196 -2.21 36.10 19.07
N ALA A 197 -3.47 35.75 18.77
CA ALA A 197 -4.54 35.75 19.77
C ALA A 197 -4.27 34.76 20.91
N ALA A 198 -3.82 33.55 20.58
CA ALA A 198 -3.49 32.50 21.55
C ALA A 198 -2.30 32.87 22.46
N VAL A 199 -1.33 33.64 21.95
CA VAL A 199 -0.26 34.18 22.79
C VAL A 199 -0.77 35.33 23.66
N ALA A 200 -1.60 36.22 23.11
CA ALA A 200 -2.16 37.36 23.83
C ALA A 200 -3.09 36.96 24.98
N ASP A 201 -3.84 35.85 24.84
CA ASP A 201 -4.71 35.31 25.88
C ASP A 201 -4.01 34.34 26.85
N GLY A 202 -2.74 34.02 26.59
CA GLY A 202 -1.90 33.15 27.42
C GLY A 202 -2.16 31.65 27.24
N SER A 203 -3.00 31.25 26.29
CA SER A 203 -3.22 29.84 25.97
C SER A 203 -1.98 29.18 25.33
N VAL A 204 -1.16 29.96 24.62
CA VAL A 204 0.19 29.60 24.16
C VAL A 204 1.21 30.56 24.79
N THR A 205 2.31 30.03 25.30
CA THR A 205 3.36 30.83 25.96
C THR A 205 4.46 31.24 24.99
N GLU A 206 5.15 32.36 25.26
CA GLU A 206 6.32 32.76 24.47
C GLU A 206 7.44 31.70 24.48
N ALA A 207 7.56 30.92 25.57
CA ALA A 207 8.51 29.83 25.68
C ALA A 207 8.18 28.66 24.73
N GLU A 208 6.89 28.36 24.53
CA GLU A 208 6.44 27.34 23.57
C GLU A 208 6.73 27.79 22.13
N ILE A 209 6.48 29.06 21.81
CA ILE A 209 6.84 29.65 20.51
C ILE A 209 8.35 29.58 20.29
N ALA A 210 9.16 29.99 21.27
CA ALA A 210 10.62 29.96 21.15
C ALA A 210 11.17 28.53 20.95
N ALA A 211 10.60 27.54 21.64
CA ALA A 211 10.98 26.14 21.47
C ALA A 211 10.63 25.61 20.07
N ALA A 212 9.45 25.96 19.54
CA ALA A 212 9.02 25.62 18.19
C ALA A 212 9.91 26.27 17.13
N THR A 213 10.20 27.57 17.25
CA THR A 213 11.11 28.29 16.33
C THR A 213 12.49 27.65 16.29
N ALA A 214 13.07 27.31 17.45
CA ALA A 214 14.41 26.71 17.52
C ALA A 214 14.48 25.34 16.80
N ARG A 215 13.40 24.55 16.79
CA ARG A 215 13.36 23.29 16.02
C ARG A 215 13.20 23.54 14.54
N LEU A 216 12.32 24.47 14.14
CA LEU A 216 12.13 24.82 12.72
C LEU A 216 13.43 25.27 12.06
N GLU A 217 14.29 26.00 12.77
CA GLU A 217 15.59 26.43 12.25
C GLU A 217 16.48 25.24 11.82
N THR A 218 16.37 24.08 12.49
CA THR A 218 17.20 22.89 12.18
C THR A 218 16.95 22.30 10.79
N VAL A 219 15.76 22.49 10.21
CA VAL A 219 15.46 22.09 8.82
C VAL A 219 16.30 22.87 7.81
N PHE A 220 16.75 24.07 8.16
CA PHE A 220 17.47 24.97 7.27
C PHE A 220 18.99 24.99 7.51
N GLU A 221 19.49 24.31 8.55
CA GLU A 221 20.91 24.23 8.89
C GLU A 221 21.73 23.37 7.90
N ASN A 222 21.08 22.45 7.17
CA ASN A 222 21.75 21.52 6.27
C ASN A 222 21.20 21.60 4.85
N VAL A 223 21.67 22.55 4.05
CA VAL A 223 21.47 22.55 2.60
C VAL A 223 22.67 21.90 1.94
N GLY A 224 22.47 20.65 1.50
CA GLY A 224 23.50 19.86 0.83
C GLY A 224 23.89 20.41 -0.54
N VAL A 225 25.00 19.91 -1.07
CA VAL A 225 25.51 20.28 -2.40
C VAL A 225 25.18 19.13 -3.36
N PRO A 226 24.78 19.39 -4.62
CA PRO A 226 24.59 18.34 -5.61
C PRO A 226 25.79 17.40 -5.69
N SER A 227 25.54 16.10 -5.85
CA SER A 227 26.59 15.09 -5.96
C SER A 227 27.51 15.32 -7.16
N GLY A 228 26.98 15.90 -8.25
CA GLY A 228 27.67 16.02 -9.53
C GLY A 228 27.64 14.73 -10.36
N ASP A 229 26.94 13.70 -9.89
CA ASP A 229 26.78 12.43 -10.60
C ASP A 229 25.89 12.61 -11.85
N ASP A 230 26.18 11.82 -12.89
CA ASP A 230 25.31 11.70 -14.05
C ASP A 230 24.20 10.67 -13.75
N HIS A 231 22.95 11.13 -13.82
CA HIS A 231 21.75 10.34 -13.56
C HIS A 231 21.06 9.86 -14.84
N GLU A 232 21.67 10.06 -16.01
CA GLU A 232 21.11 9.62 -17.28
C GLU A 232 20.85 8.09 -17.28
N GLY A 233 19.67 7.69 -17.79
CA GLY A 233 19.28 6.28 -17.89
C GLY A 233 18.85 5.62 -16.57
N LEU A 234 18.85 6.35 -15.45
CA LEU A 234 18.46 5.78 -14.15
C LEU A 234 17.01 5.28 -14.13
N ASP A 235 16.05 6.03 -14.70
CA ASP A 235 14.64 5.59 -14.78
C ASP A 235 14.49 4.29 -15.60
N LEU A 236 15.27 4.12 -16.68
CA LEU A 236 15.27 2.88 -17.45
C LEU A 236 15.87 1.72 -16.63
N THR A 237 16.92 1.97 -15.85
CA THR A 237 17.51 0.96 -14.96
C THR A 237 16.49 0.48 -13.92
N VAL A 238 15.77 1.42 -13.30
CA VAL A 238 14.69 1.08 -12.36
C VAL A 238 13.59 0.30 -13.06
N ALA A 239 13.14 0.75 -14.23
CA ALA A 239 12.10 0.07 -14.98
C ALA A 239 12.51 -1.37 -15.33
N ARG A 240 13.75 -1.62 -15.77
CA ARG A 240 14.29 -2.96 -16.05
C ARG A 240 14.28 -3.87 -14.83
N GLU A 241 14.82 -3.39 -13.70
CA GLU A 241 14.89 -4.18 -12.47
C GLU A 241 13.51 -4.44 -11.84
N ALA A 242 12.50 -3.61 -12.15
CA ALA A 242 11.16 -3.71 -11.59
C ALA A 242 10.21 -4.63 -12.38
N VAL A 243 10.52 -5.02 -13.62
CA VAL A 243 9.65 -5.93 -14.38
C VAL A 243 9.61 -7.29 -13.70
N VAL A 244 8.40 -7.73 -13.34
CA VAL A 244 8.16 -9.03 -12.72
C VAL A 244 7.54 -9.98 -13.73
N LEU A 245 8.22 -11.10 -13.98
CA LEU A 245 7.64 -12.20 -14.74
C LEU A 245 6.83 -13.08 -13.80
N LEU A 246 5.49 -13.02 -13.89
CA LEU A 246 4.58 -13.75 -13.02
C LEU A 246 4.40 -15.21 -13.45
N ARG A 247 4.35 -15.43 -14.76
CA ARG A 247 4.17 -16.77 -15.36
C ARG A 247 4.92 -16.85 -16.68
N ASN A 248 5.51 -18.01 -16.96
CA ASN A 248 6.10 -18.33 -18.24
C ASN A 248 6.10 -19.85 -18.47
N ASP A 249 5.40 -20.33 -19.49
CA ASP A 249 5.38 -21.72 -19.93
C ASP A 249 6.46 -22.05 -20.98
N GLY A 250 7.32 -21.08 -21.29
CA GLY A 250 8.35 -21.17 -22.33
C GLY A 250 8.08 -20.26 -23.53
N LEU A 251 6.94 -19.56 -23.56
CA LEU A 251 6.63 -18.58 -24.61
C LEU A 251 7.57 -17.37 -24.60
N LEU A 252 8.06 -16.95 -23.43
CA LEU A 252 9.00 -15.83 -23.28
C LEU A 252 10.45 -16.30 -23.05
N PRO A 253 11.46 -15.58 -23.59
CA PRO A 253 11.35 -14.38 -24.41
C PRO A 253 10.85 -14.66 -25.83
N LEU A 254 10.19 -13.66 -26.44
CA LEU A 254 9.72 -13.72 -27.82
C LEU A 254 10.91 -13.70 -28.78
N LEU A 255 10.92 -14.65 -29.71
CA LEU A 255 11.87 -14.68 -30.81
C LEU A 255 11.22 -14.06 -32.04
N VAL A 256 11.81 -12.97 -32.54
CA VAL A 256 11.34 -12.27 -33.74
C VAL A 256 12.36 -12.34 -34.87
N GLY A 257 11.86 -12.32 -36.10
CA GLY A 257 12.67 -12.34 -37.31
C GLY A 257 11.85 -11.89 -38.52
N ALA A 258 12.46 -11.95 -39.71
CA ALA A 258 11.84 -11.48 -40.93
C ALA A 258 10.48 -12.17 -41.17
N GLY A 259 9.44 -11.37 -41.39
CA GLY A 259 8.08 -11.85 -41.67
C GLY A 259 7.23 -12.20 -40.45
N VAL A 260 7.75 -12.10 -39.22
CA VAL A 260 6.93 -12.31 -38.00
C VAL A 260 5.89 -11.21 -37.85
N ARG A 261 4.64 -11.60 -37.57
CA ARG A 261 3.51 -10.70 -37.33
C ARG A 261 3.16 -10.67 -35.86
N VAL A 262 3.19 -9.49 -35.26
CA VAL A 262 2.82 -9.29 -33.86
C VAL A 262 1.57 -8.42 -33.78
N ALA A 263 0.57 -8.84 -33.00
CA ALA A 263 -0.56 -7.98 -32.65
C ALA A 263 -0.37 -7.43 -31.24
N VAL A 264 -0.58 -6.12 -31.06
CA VAL A 264 -0.63 -5.47 -29.75
C VAL A 264 -2.07 -5.02 -29.51
N VAL A 265 -2.72 -5.59 -28.49
CA VAL A 265 -4.10 -5.29 -28.11
C VAL A 265 -4.09 -4.59 -26.76
N HIS A 266 -4.62 -3.37 -26.67
CA HIS A 266 -4.51 -2.54 -25.46
C HIS A 266 -5.87 -2.01 -24.97
N PRO A 267 -6.72 -2.88 -24.38
CA PRO A 267 -8.05 -2.51 -23.89
C PRO A 267 -8.01 -1.63 -22.64
N GLY A 268 -6.85 -1.49 -22.00
CA GLY A 268 -6.58 -0.44 -21.00
C GLY A 268 -6.20 0.91 -21.64
N GLY A 269 -6.60 1.17 -22.89
CA GLY A 269 -6.24 2.39 -23.60
C GLY A 269 -4.84 2.40 -24.24
N PRO A 270 -4.50 3.44 -25.02
CA PRO A 270 -3.20 3.52 -25.69
C PRO A 270 -2.04 3.56 -24.70
N CYS A 271 -0.99 2.76 -24.96
CA CYS A 271 0.24 2.73 -24.17
C CYS A 271 1.48 2.82 -25.07
N GLY A 272 2.61 3.30 -24.55
CA GLY A 272 3.85 3.43 -25.31
C GLY A 272 4.49 2.08 -25.65
N LEU A 273 4.04 0.99 -25.04
CA LEU A 273 4.53 -0.36 -25.31
C LEU A 273 4.29 -0.78 -26.76
N SER A 274 3.19 -0.37 -27.38
CA SER A 274 2.91 -0.65 -28.80
C SER A 274 4.02 -0.09 -29.70
N ALA A 275 4.41 1.17 -29.49
CA ALA A 275 5.50 1.81 -30.22
C ALA A 275 6.87 1.19 -29.90
N ALA A 276 7.09 0.74 -28.66
CA ALA A 276 8.34 0.07 -28.27
C ALA A 276 8.47 -1.30 -28.96
N VAL A 277 7.39 -2.08 -29.01
CA VAL A 277 7.31 -3.37 -29.71
C VAL A 277 7.48 -3.17 -31.22
N GLU A 278 6.81 -2.17 -31.81
CA GLU A 278 6.94 -1.85 -33.24
C GLU A 278 8.39 -1.58 -33.63
N ARG A 279 9.14 -0.80 -32.85
CA ARG A 279 10.57 -0.55 -33.11
C ARG A 279 11.39 -1.83 -33.18
N VAL A 280 11.21 -2.74 -32.22
CA VAL A 280 11.99 -4.00 -32.16
C VAL A 280 11.60 -4.94 -33.29
N VAL A 281 10.30 -5.13 -33.53
CA VAL A 281 9.78 -6.07 -34.53
C VAL A 281 10.10 -5.61 -35.95
N THR A 282 9.93 -4.32 -36.26
CA THR A 282 10.24 -3.78 -37.59
C THR A 282 11.73 -3.79 -37.89
N ALA A 283 12.58 -3.53 -36.88
CA ALA A 283 14.03 -3.68 -37.02
C ALA A 283 14.46 -5.13 -37.35
N ALA A 284 13.68 -6.12 -36.91
CA ALA A 284 13.89 -7.53 -37.24
C ALA A 284 13.26 -7.95 -38.60
N GLY A 285 12.61 -7.03 -39.33
CA GLY A 285 11.92 -7.30 -40.59
C GLY A 285 10.52 -7.89 -40.44
N GLY A 286 9.89 -7.76 -39.27
CA GLY A 286 8.51 -8.16 -39.01
C GLY A 286 7.51 -7.01 -39.15
N THR A 287 6.25 -7.26 -38.82
CA THR A 287 5.15 -6.29 -38.86
C THR A 287 4.36 -6.27 -37.56
N VAL A 288 3.92 -5.10 -37.12
CA VAL A 288 3.06 -4.94 -35.93
C VAL A 288 1.70 -4.38 -36.33
N THR A 289 0.63 -4.92 -35.74
CA THR A 289 -0.72 -4.35 -35.81
C THR A 289 -1.17 -3.99 -34.40
N SER A 290 -1.60 -2.74 -34.19
CA SER A 290 -2.07 -2.27 -32.88
C SER A 290 -3.57 -2.02 -32.92
N THR A 291 -4.29 -2.45 -31.88
CA THR A 291 -5.73 -2.16 -31.71
C THR A 291 -6.07 -1.94 -30.25
N GLY A 292 -7.05 -1.07 -29.99
CA GLY A 292 -7.56 -0.84 -28.65
C GLY A 292 -8.28 -2.06 -28.10
N GLY A 293 -9.02 -2.80 -28.92
CA GLY A 293 -9.90 -3.85 -28.40
C GLY A 293 -11.00 -3.33 -27.47
N ASN A 294 -11.35 -2.05 -27.62
CA ASN A 294 -12.39 -1.34 -26.87
C ASN A 294 -13.66 -1.23 -27.72
N ASP A 295 -14.81 -1.24 -27.07
CA ASP A 295 -16.08 -1.02 -27.74
C ASP A 295 -16.15 0.42 -28.27
N ARG A 296 -16.64 0.59 -29.50
CA ARG A 296 -17.01 1.91 -30.00
C ARG A 296 -18.48 2.13 -29.78
N VAL A 297 -18.81 3.17 -29.05
CA VAL A 297 -20.16 3.40 -28.53
C VAL A 297 -20.72 4.69 -29.06
N ARG A 298 -22.00 4.67 -29.45
CA ARG A 298 -22.76 5.87 -29.79
C ARG A 298 -23.69 6.21 -28.63
N LEU A 299 -23.66 7.47 -28.23
CA LEU A 299 -24.41 7.98 -27.09
C LEU A 299 -25.50 8.95 -27.57
N ARG A 300 -26.76 8.67 -27.23
CA ARG A 300 -27.93 9.50 -27.62
C ARG A 300 -28.84 9.79 -26.44
N GLU A 301 -29.31 11.01 -26.28
CA GLU A 301 -30.37 11.31 -25.31
C GLU A 301 -31.68 10.62 -25.73
N ALA A 302 -32.29 9.86 -24.83
CA ALA A 302 -33.44 9.02 -25.10
C ALA A 302 -34.69 9.82 -25.50
N ASP A 303 -34.89 10.98 -24.87
CA ASP A 303 -36.09 11.80 -25.06
C ASP A 303 -36.05 12.61 -26.37
N SER A 304 -34.88 13.14 -26.74
CA SER A 304 -34.74 14.02 -27.92
C SER A 304 -34.09 13.36 -29.13
N GLY A 305 -33.39 12.23 -28.94
CA GLY A 305 -32.58 11.58 -29.97
C GLY A 305 -31.26 12.31 -30.30
N ARG A 306 -30.97 13.44 -29.65
CA ARG A 306 -29.73 14.21 -29.82
C ARG A 306 -28.51 13.37 -29.46
N CYS A 307 -27.43 13.55 -30.21
CA CYS A 307 -26.17 12.85 -29.96
C CYS A 307 -25.39 13.56 -28.85
N VAL A 308 -24.80 12.79 -27.94
CA VAL A 308 -23.76 13.29 -27.04
C VAL A 308 -22.46 13.37 -27.84
N VAL A 309 -21.83 14.52 -27.92
CA VAL A 309 -20.58 14.75 -28.65
C VAL A 309 -19.55 15.42 -27.75
N ALA A 310 -18.28 15.19 -28.07
CA ALA A 310 -17.17 15.93 -27.47
C ALA A 310 -17.00 17.30 -28.14
N VAL A 311 -16.99 18.38 -27.34
CA VAL A 311 -16.63 19.73 -27.77
C VAL A 311 -15.56 20.28 -26.83
N GLY A 312 -14.29 20.17 -27.23
CA GLY A 312 -13.17 20.39 -26.31
C GLY A 312 -13.11 19.30 -25.24
N ASP A 313 -13.10 19.70 -23.97
CA ASP A 313 -13.11 18.81 -22.79
C ASP A 313 -14.50 18.76 -22.13
N GLU A 314 -15.56 18.84 -22.95
CA GLU A 314 -16.94 18.83 -22.49
C GLU A 314 -17.77 17.89 -23.36
N LEU A 315 -18.72 17.20 -22.74
CA LEU A 315 -19.77 16.45 -23.43
C LEU A 315 -21.00 17.34 -23.61
N ARG A 316 -21.43 17.53 -24.86
CA ARG A 316 -22.59 18.35 -25.23
C ARG A 316 -23.61 17.55 -26.02
N LEU A 317 -24.88 17.96 -25.95
CA LEU A 317 -25.95 17.43 -26.78
C LEU A 317 -26.08 18.25 -28.06
N VAL A 318 -26.03 17.58 -29.21
CA VAL A 318 -26.19 18.21 -30.53
C VAL A 318 -27.19 17.43 -31.38
N GLU A 319 -27.74 18.10 -32.40
CA GLU A 319 -28.61 17.44 -33.38
C GLU A 319 -27.83 16.36 -34.16
N PRO A 320 -28.47 15.24 -34.53
CA PRO A 320 -27.78 14.14 -35.19
C PRO A 320 -27.23 14.56 -36.57
N SER A 321 -25.91 14.47 -36.75
CA SER A 321 -25.28 14.54 -38.06
C SER A 321 -24.39 13.31 -38.28
N GLY A 322 -24.26 12.84 -39.53
CA GLY A 322 -23.68 11.53 -39.83
C GLY A 322 -22.24 11.37 -39.32
N GLY A 323 -22.05 10.51 -38.32
CA GLY A 323 -20.75 10.24 -37.70
C GLY A 323 -20.57 10.82 -36.28
N ASP A 324 -21.47 11.71 -35.86
CA ASP A 324 -21.37 12.37 -34.55
C ASP A 324 -21.69 11.42 -33.38
N GLY A 325 -20.98 11.63 -32.27
CA GLY A 325 -21.27 11.02 -30.97
C GLY A 325 -20.83 9.58 -30.81
N VAL A 326 -19.86 9.14 -31.62
CA VAL A 326 -19.17 7.86 -31.45
C VAL A 326 -17.88 8.08 -30.65
N PHE A 327 -17.68 7.25 -29.63
CA PHE A 327 -16.52 7.27 -28.74
C PHE A 327 -15.87 5.89 -28.68
N ASP A 328 -14.55 5.84 -28.54
CA ASP A 328 -13.90 4.67 -27.97
C ASP A 328 -14.18 4.68 -26.46
N ALA A 329 -14.81 3.62 -25.95
CA ALA A 329 -15.13 3.49 -24.53
C ALA A 329 -14.15 2.55 -23.85
N ILE A 330 -13.32 3.10 -22.95
CA ILE A 330 -12.34 2.33 -22.17
C ILE A 330 -12.88 2.16 -20.75
N GLU A 331 -13.10 0.93 -20.33
CA GLU A 331 -13.50 0.63 -18.94
C GLU A 331 -12.27 0.54 -18.02
N TRP A 332 -12.21 1.41 -17.01
CA TRP A 332 -11.11 1.44 -16.03
C TRP A 332 -11.46 0.76 -14.70
N SER A 333 -12.72 0.85 -14.32
CA SER A 333 -13.32 0.13 -13.21
C SER A 333 -14.82 0.01 -13.44
N ARG A 334 -15.50 -0.75 -12.58
CA ARG A 334 -16.94 -1.00 -12.72
C ARG A 334 -17.70 0.33 -12.80
N HIS A 335 -18.46 0.51 -13.89
CA HIS A 335 -19.25 1.73 -14.15
C HIS A 335 -18.42 3.01 -14.39
N VAL A 336 -17.11 2.90 -14.58
CA VAL A 336 -16.23 4.05 -14.82
C VAL A 336 -15.55 3.88 -16.17
N PHE A 337 -15.83 4.82 -17.05
CA PHE A 337 -15.36 4.79 -18.42
C PHE A 337 -14.61 6.06 -18.78
N GLU A 338 -13.60 5.91 -19.62
CA GLU A 338 -13.06 7.02 -20.40
C GLU A 338 -13.66 6.97 -21.80
N LEU A 339 -14.33 8.05 -22.18
CA LEU A 339 -14.84 8.26 -23.53
C LEU A 339 -13.82 9.08 -24.32
N ARG A 340 -13.33 8.51 -25.43
CA ARG A 340 -12.37 9.18 -26.31
C ARG A 340 -12.98 9.46 -27.68
N SER A 341 -12.78 10.69 -28.16
CA SER A 341 -13.11 11.07 -29.54
C SER A 341 -12.17 12.19 -30.00
N GLY A 342 -11.31 11.89 -30.99
CA GLY A 342 -10.27 12.82 -31.43
C GLY A 342 -9.29 13.17 -30.31
N ARG A 343 -9.26 14.45 -29.90
CA ARG A 343 -8.44 14.93 -28.77
C ARG A 343 -9.16 14.90 -27.42
N CYS A 344 -10.48 14.70 -27.41
CA CYS A 344 -11.25 14.68 -26.19
C CYS A 344 -11.01 13.36 -25.44
N ARG A 345 -10.76 13.49 -24.14
CA ARG A 345 -10.65 12.39 -23.18
C ARG A 345 -11.51 12.76 -21.98
N GLN A 346 -12.69 12.15 -21.85
CA GLN A 346 -13.60 12.43 -20.74
C GLN A 346 -13.79 11.20 -19.85
N MET A 347 -13.41 11.32 -18.58
CA MET A 347 -13.78 10.34 -17.56
C MET A 347 -15.24 10.54 -17.19
N VAL A 348 -16.03 9.46 -17.24
CA VAL A 348 -17.46 9.43 -16.93
C VAL A 348 -17.79 8.28 -15.99
N ASP A 349 -18.61 8.55 -14.97
CA ASP A 349 -19.34 7.52 -14.24
C ASP A 349 -20.63 7.21 -15.01
N VAL A 350 -20.83 5.94 -15.35
CA VAL A 350 -21.98 5.43 -16.09
C VAL A 350 -22.92 4.73 -15.12
N VAL A 351 -23.96 5.42 -14.70
CA VAL A 351 -24.95 4.90 -13.75
C VAL A 351 -26.09 4.23 -14.53
N PRO A 352 -26.33 2.92 -14.35
CA PRO A 352 -27.44 2.24 -15.02
C PRO A 352 -28.81 2.79 -14.57
N GLY A 353 -29.70 3.07 -15.53
CA GLY A 353 -31.09 3.43 -15.30
C GLY A 353 -32.02 2.21 -15.29
N GLN A 354 -33.27 2.40 -14.86
CA GLN A 354 -34.27 1.32 -14.76
C GLN A 354 -34.81 0.87 -16.13
N ASP A 355 -34.75 1.74 -17.14
CA ASP A 355 -35.35 1.52 -18.47
C ASP A 355 -34.31 1.19 -19.56
N GLY A 356 -33.12 0.72 -19.16
CA GLY A 356 -32.02 0.41 -20.07
C GLY A 356 -31.24 1.62 -20.59
N THR A 357 -31.59 2.84 -20.15
CA THR A 357 -30.78 4.04 -20.32
C THR A 357 -29.68 4.12 -19.26
N VAL A 358 -28.72 5.02 -19.45
CA VAL A 358 -27.66 5.32 -18.47
C VAL A 358 -27.64 6.81 -18.16
N LEU A 359 -27.21 7.15 -16.95
CA LEU A 359 -26.82 8.52 -16.60
C LEU A 359 -25.31 8.62 -16.72
N LEU A 360 -24.82 9.67 -17.35
CA LEU A 360 -23.39 9.99 -17.39
C LEU A 360 -23.11 11.09 -16.38
N ARG A 361 -22.17 10.87 -15.47
CA ARG A 361 -21.65 11.92 -14.59
C ARG A 361 -20.19 12.17 -14.88
N PHE A 362 -19.78 13.42 -14.93
CA PHE A 362 -18.38 13.77 -15.13
C PHE A 362 -18.04 15.08 -14.44
N VAL A 363 -16.76 15.32 -14.20
CA VAL A 363 -16.28 16.56 -13.60
C VAL A 363 -15.85 17.53 -14.70
N HIS A 364 -16.38 18.76 -14.65
CA HIS A 364 -15.98 19.86 -15.50
C HIS A 364 -15.79 21.12 -14.64
N ASN A 365 -14.60 21.74 -14.72
CA ASN A 365 -14.22 22.90 -13.89
C ASN A 365 -14.49 22.69 -12.37
N GLY A 366 -14.22 21.48 -11.87
CA GLY A 366 -14.42 21.12 -10.46
C GLY A 366 -15.88 20.86 -10.06
N GLN A 367 -16.84 20.92 -10.99
CA GLN A 367 -18.25 20.64 -10.74
C GLN A 367 -18.68 19.34 -11.39
N VAL A 368 -19.56 18.58 -10.72
CA VAL A 368 -20.16 17.37 -11.27
C VAL A 368 -21.30 17.76 -12.21
N VAL A 369 -21.13 17.44 -13.50
CA VAL A 369 -22.14 17.56 -14.55
C VAL A 369 -22.82 16.20 -14.71
N THR A 370 -24.15 16.19 -14.85
CA THR A 370 -24.93 14.97 -15.11
C THR A 370 -25.71 15.11 -16.41
N VAL A 371 -25.54 14.15 -17.31
CA VAL A 371 -26.36 13.98 -18.53
C VAL A 371 -27.26 12.77 -18.33
N GLY A 372 -28.57 13.01 -18.23
CA GLY A 372 -29.56 11.98 -17.93
C GLY A 372 -30.16 11.30 -19.16
N ASN A 373 -30.78 10.12 -18.96
CA ASN A 373 -31.50 9.35 -19.97
C ASN A 373 -30.70 9.12 -21.29
N VAL A 374 -29.46 8.64 -21.21
CA VAL A 374 -28.65 8.36 -22.41
C VAL A 374 -28.80 6.90 -22.85
N ILE A 375 -29.00 6.65 -24.13
CA ILE A 375 -28.91 5.33 -24.78
C ILE A 375 -27.44 5.06 -25.11
N TRP A 376 -26.91 3.95 -24.62
CA TRP A 376 -25.57 3.46 -24.88
C TRP A 376 -25.61 2.37 -25.97
N GLU A 377 -25.35 2.75 -27.23
CA GLU A 377 -25.39 1.85 -28.38
C GLU A 377 -23.97 1.38 -28.73
N THR A 378 -23.69 0.07 -28.72
CA THR A 378 -22.41 -0.45 -29.22
C THR A 378 -22.45 -0.52 -30.75
N VAL A 379 -21.58 0.26 -31.39
CA VAL A 379 -21.45 0.34 -32.85
C VAL A 379 -20.40 -0.64 -33.38
N GLU A 380 -19.35 -0.88 -32.59
CA GLU A 380 -18.30 -1.86 -32.88
C GLU A 380 -17.94 -2.58 -31.57
N ASP A 381 -17.91 -3.92 -31.60
CA ASP A 381 -17.48 -4.74 -30.48
C ASP A 381 -15.95 -4.88 -30.51
N GLY A 382 -15.29 -4.28 -29.52
CA GLY A 382 -13.83 -4.24 -29.48
C GLY A 382 -13.19 -5.61 -29.33
N ALA A 383 -13.87 -6.55 -28.66
CA ALA A 383 -13.36 -7.90 -28.46
C ALA A 383 -13.33 -8.69 -29.78
N VAL A 384 -14.31 -8.45 -30.67
CA VAL A 384 -14.34 -9.05 -32.01
C VAL A 384 -13.20 -8.52 -32.87
N THR A 385 -13.04 -7.20 -32.97
CA THR A 385 -11.94 -6.57 -33.74
C THR A 385 -10.57 -7.00 -33.22
N ALA A 386 -10.41 -7.12 -31.90
CA ALA A 386 -9.18 -7.64 -31.29
C ALA A 386 -8.91 -9.11 -31.62
N ALA A 387 -9.94 -9.96 -31.63
CA ALA A 387 -9.82 -11.37 -31.99
C ALA A 387 -9.43 -11.56 -33.47
N GLU A 388 -9.95 -10.73 -34.38
CA GLU A 388 -9.56 -10.73 -35.79
C GLU A 388 -8.08 -10.37 -35.98
N ALA A 389 -7.61 -9.31 -35.31
CA ALA A 389 -6.20 -8.93 -35.31
C ALA A 389 -5.31 -10.04 -34.71
N ALA A 390 -5.77 -10.69 -33.65
CA ALA A 390 -5.08 -11.79 -33.00
C ALA A 390 -4.94 -13.01 -33.91
N ALA A 391 -6.00 -13.38 -34.65
CA ALA A 391 -5.98 -14.49 -35.60
C ALA A 391 -5.02 -14.26 -36.79
N ALA A 392 -4.77 -13.00 -37.14
CA ALA A 392 -3.85 -12.61 -38.20
C ALA A 392 -2.38 -12.51 -37.76
N ALA A 393 -2.07 -12.66 -36.47
CA ALA A 393 -0.73 -12.55 -35.91
C ALA A 393 -0.12 -13.92 -35.56
N ASP A 394 1.20 -13.98 -35.45
CA ASP A 394 1.92 -15.17 -34.98
C ASP A 394 2.03 -15.18 -33.44
N VAL A 395 2.13 -13.98 -32.85
CA VAL A 395 2.15 -13.73 -31.40
C VAL A 395 1.28 -12.52 -31.08
N VAL A 396 0.56 -12.56 -29.96
CA VAL A 396 -0.28 -11.45 -29.50
C VAL A 396 0.18 -10.98 -28.14
N LEU A 397 0.34 -9.67 -27.99
CA LEU A 397 0.57 -9.01 -26.71
C LEU A 397 -0.71 -8.29 -26.30
N VAL A 398 -1.31 -8.68 -25.18
CA VAL A 398 -2.46 -7.99 -24.59
C VAL A 398 -1.98 -7.15 -23.41
N VAL A 399 -2.34 -5.87 -23.38
CA VAL A 399 -1.96 -4.91 -22.34
C VAL A 399 -3.20 -4.49 -21.55
N VAL A 400 -3.24 -4.87 -20.27
CA VAL A 400 -4.36 -4.58 -19.35
C VAL A 400 -3.87 -3.79 -18.14
N GLY A 401 -4.77 -3.18 -17.37
CA GLY A 401 -4.38 -2.43 -16.19
C GLY A 401 -5.38 -1.39 -15.69
N ASN A 402 -4.89 -0.51 -14.81
CA ASN A 402 -5.62 0.66 -14.33
C ASN A 402 -5.11 1.95 -14.99
N ASP A 403 -5.93 3.00 -14.93
CA ASP A 403 -5.52 4.34 -15.32
C ASP A 403 -4.38 4.79 -14.38
N PRO A 404 -3.21 5.18 -14.91
CA PRO A 404 -2.08 5.63 -14.10
C PRO A 404 -2.35 6.89 -13.28
N GLU A 405 -3.38 7.66 -13.64
CA GLU A 405 -3.78 8.88 -12.93
C GLU A 405 -4.90 8.64 -11.90
N ASP A 406 -5.51 7.45 -11.92
CA ASP A 406 -6.64 7.13 -11.05
C ASP A 406 -6.19 6.73 -9.66
N ARG A 407 -6.52 7.59 -8.69
CA ARG A 407 -6.24 7.40 -7.26
C ARG A 407 -7.47 6.94 -6.48
N ARG A 408 -8.55 6.51 -7.16
CA ARG A 408 -9.75 5.99 -6.49
C ARG A 408 -9.53 4.59 -5.96
N ASP A 409 -10.11 4.33 -4.78
CA ASP A 409 -10.17 2.99 -4.23
C ASP A 409 -11.03 2.08 -5.10
N ARG A 410 -10.61 0.83 -5.21
CA ARG A 410 -11.33 -0.20 -5.97
C ARG A 410 -12.39 -0.88 -5.12
N GLU A 411 -13.52 -1.21 -5.73
CA GLU A 411 -14.56 -2.03 -5.08
C GLU A 411 -14.05 -3.46 -4.85
N ASN A 412 -13.33 -4.00 -5.83
CA ASN A 412 -12.80 -5.36 -5.89
C ASN A 412 -11.48 -5.43 -6.70
N LEU A 413 -10.87 -6.61 -6.73
CA LEU A 413 -9.60 -6.85 -7.43
C LEU A 413 -9.78 -7.41 -8.85
N LEU A 414 -11.00 -7.46 -9.39
CA LEU A 414 -11.23 -7.97 -10.74
C LEU A 414 -10.71 -6.98 -11.78
N LEU A 415 -10.29 -7.52 -12.93
CA LEU A 415 -10.09 -6.72 -14.12
C LEU A 415 -11.40 -6.06 -14.54
N PRO A 416 -11.36 -4.88 -15.18
CA PRO A 416 -12.53 -4.32 -15.84
C PRO A 416 -13.12 -5.32 -16.83
N SER A 417 -14.45 -5.41 -16.87
CA SER A 417 -15.17 -6.47 -17.57
C SER A 417 -14.86 -6.49 -19.07
N GLN A 418 -14.71 -5.32 -19.69
CA GLN A 418 -14.33 -5.16 -21.08
C GLN A 418 -12.90 -5.67 -21.35
N GLN A 419 -11.94 -5.31 -20.49
CA GLN A 419 -10.56 -5.78 -20.62
C GLN A 419 -10.46 -7.30 -20.51
N GLU A 420 -11.19 -7.91 -19.57
CA GLU A 420 -11.25 -9.37 -19.43
C GLU A 420 -11.92 -10.04 -20.65
N ARG A 421 -13.03 -9.47 -21.15
CA ARG A 421 -13.73 -9.97 -22.34
C ARG A 421 -12.81 -9.99 -23.56
N THR A 422 -12.09 -8.89 -23.79
CA THR A 422 -11.14 -8.75 -24.91
C THR A 422 -9.98 -9.73 -24.77
N LEU A 423 -9.39 -9.88 -23.57
CA LEU A 423 -8.33 -10.86 -23.32
C LEU A 423 -8.79 -12.29 -23.65
N ARG A 424 -9.99 -12.69 -23.22
CA ARG A 424 -10.55 -14.01 -23.48
C ARG A 424 -10.79 -14.26 -24.98
N ALA A 425 -11.32 -13.27 -25.69
CA ALA A 425 -11.55 -13.35 -27.13
C ALA A 425 -10.24 -13.47 -27.92
N VAL A 426 -9.23 -12.67 -27.57
CA VAL A 426 -7.89 -12.73 -28.16
C VAL A 426 -7.25 -14.10 -27.93
N ARG A 427 -7.26 -14.61 -26.70
CA ARG A 427 -6.66 -15.91 -26.38
C ARG A 427 -7.35 -17.08 -27.06
N ALA A 428 -8.67 -16.97 -27.29
CA ALA A 428 -9.42 -17.96 -28.06
C ALA A 428 -9.03 -17.95 -29.54
N ALA A 429 -8.75 -16.78 -30.11
CA ALA A 429 -8.30 -16.63 -31.49
C ALA A 429 -6.83 -17.02 -31.69
N ASN A 430 -5.96 -16.79 -30.70
CA ASN A 430 -4.53 -17.09 -30.80
C ASN A 430 -3.94 -17.63 -29.48
N PRO A 431 -3.38 -18.86 -29.47
CA PRO A 431 -2.77 -19.41 -28.27
C PRO A 431 -1.44 -18.82 -27.86
N ASN A 432 -0.73 -18.16 -28.78
CA ASN A 432 0.53 -17.48 -28.51
C ASN A 432 0.27 -16.07 -27.95
N THR A 433 -0.54 -16.00 -26.90
CA THR A 433 -0.90 -14.75 -26.24
C THR A 433 -0.04 -14.53 -25.00
N VAL A 434 0.57 -13.35 -24.90
CA VAL A 434 1.28 -12.82 -23.73
C VAL A 434 0.45 -11.71 -23.10
N LEU A 435 0.38 -11.68 -21.77
CA LEU A 435 -0.30 -10.64 -21.00
C LEU A 435 0.73 -9.72 -20.32
N ALA A 436 0.67 -8.42 -20.60
CA ALA A 436 1.36 -7.39 -19.83
C ALA A 436 0.35 -6.64 -18.97
N VAL A 437 0.57 -6.67 -17.65
CA VAL A 437 -0.28 -6.01 -16.66
C VAL A 437 0.42 -4.74 -16.19
N LEU A 438 -0.14 -3.59 -16.54
CA LEU A 438 0.34 -2.28 -16.12
C LEU A 438 -0.54 -1.76 -15.00
N SER A 439 -0.13 -1.96 -13.75
CA SER A 439 -1.00 -1.63 -12.63
C SER A 439 -0.28 -1.17 -11.37
N SER A 440 -1.01 -0.35 -10.60
CA SER A 440 -0.68 0.13 -9.25
C SER A 440 -1.36 -0.71 -8.15
N HIS A 441 -2.13 -1.73 -8.56
CA HIS A 441 -2.89 -2.63 -7.70
C HIS A 441 -2.70 -4.08 -8.18
N PRO A 442 -2.75 -5.08 -7.27
CA PRO A 442 -2.87 -6.46 -7.68
C PRO A 442 -4.25 -6.72 -8.28
N TYR A 443 -4.29 -7.53 -9.35
CA TYR A 443 -5.52 -8.01 -9.95
C TYR A 443 -5.71 -9.50 -9.64
N ALA A 444 -6.95 -9.91 -9.37
CA ALA A 444 -7.35 -11.31 -9.35
C ALA A 444 -7.41 -11.83 -10.79
N LEU A 445 -6.33 -12.49 -11.22
CA LEU A 445 -6.10 -12.97 -12.59
C LEU A 445 -6.25 -14.49 -12.72
N ASP A 446 -7.12 -15.12 -11.92
CA ASP A 446 -7.31 -16.58 -11.87
C ASP A 446 -7.48 -17.21 -13.27
N TRP A 447 -8.32 -16.58 -14.12
CA TRP A 447 -8.52 -17.08 -15.49
C TRP A 447 -7.26 -16.94 -16.34
N ALA A 448 -6.54 -15.81 -16.24
CA ALA A 448 -5.34 -15.58 -17.05
C ALA A 448 -4.20 -16.50 -16.63
N GLU A 449 -4.01 -16.74 -15.33
CA GLU A 449 -3.02 -17.69 -14.80
C GLU A 449 -3.24 -19.10 -15.37
N ALA A 450 -4.50 -19.54 -15.48
CA ALA A 450 -4.82 -20.86 -16.04
C ALA A 450 -4.67 -20.95 -17.57
N ASN A 451 -4.79 -19.84 -18.32
CA ASN A 451 -4.96 -19.87 -19.78
C ASN A 451 -3.85 -19.15 -20.58
N ILE A 452 -3.05 -18.29 -19.95
CA ILE A 452 -2.02 -17.48 -20.63
C ILE A 452 -0.63 -18.02 -20.32
N GLY A 453 0.19 -18.20 -21.36
CA GLY A 453 1.51 -18.80 -21.25
C GLY A 453 2.56 -17.87 -20.63
N GLY A 454 2.50 -16.57 -20.95
CA GLY A 454 3.38 -15.54 -20.40
C GLY A 454 2.62 -14.39 -19.76
N ILE A 455 2.90 -14.10 -18.49
CA ILE A 455 2.31 -12.97 -17.76
C ILE A 455 3.42 -12.13 -17.14
N LEU A 456 3.44 -10.84 -17.46
CA LEU A 456 4.37 -9.84 -16.94
C LEU A 456 3.59 -8.78 -16.16
N TRP A 457 4.19 -8.24 -15.10
CA TRP A 457 3.68 -7.08 -14.37
C TRP A 457 4.74 -6.01 -14.22
N SER A 458 4.31 -4.75 -14.33
CA SER A 458 5.08 -3.57 -13.93
C SER A 458 4.11 -2.42 -13.60
N THR A 459 4.60 -1.40 -12.90
CA THR A 459 3.83 -0.16 -12.69
C THR A 459 3.87 0.73 -13.94
N PRO A 460 2.79 1.47 -14.25
CA PRO A 460 2.76 2.36 -15.41
C PRO A 460 3.65 3.60 -15.25
N GLY A 461 4.03 4.23 -16.38
CA GLY A 461 4.76 5.51 -16.42
C GLY A 461 6.29 5.40 -16.57
N GLY A 462 6.99 6.54 -16.69
CA GLY A 462 8.45 6.60 -16.88
C GLY A 462 8.92 5.79 -18.10
N ARG A 463 9.95 4.97 -17.94
CA ARG A 463 10.50 4.10 -19.00
C ARG A 463 9.98 2.66 -19.01
N THR A 464 8.85 2.36 -18.35
CA THR A 464 8.25 1.01 -18.28
C THR A 464 8.03 0.37 -19.64
N ASP A 465 7.51 1.11 -20.62
CA ASP A 465 7.21 0.57 -21.96
C ASP A 465 8.48 0.05 -22.67
N VAL A 466 9.61 0.75 -22.48
CA VAL A 466 10.90 0.35 -23.04
C VAL A 466 11.43 -0.88 -22.31
N ALA A 467 11.42 -0.87 -20.97
CA ALA A 467 11.87 -2.01 -20.17
C ALA A 467 11.05 -3.29 -20.45
N LEU A 468 9.72 -3.16 -20.59
CA LEU A 468 8.86 -4.29 -20.96
C LEU A 468 9.20 -4.82 -22.34
N ALA A 469 9.45 -3.97 -23.34
CA ALA A 469 9.88 -4.44 -24.66
C ALA A 469 11.22 -5.19 -24.59
N GLU A 470 12.21 -4.65 -23.88
CA GLU A 470 13.52 -5.30 -23.70
C GLU A 470 13.42 -6.65 -22.97
N VAL A 471 12.51 -6.77 -21.99
CA VAL A 471 12.22 -8.04 -21.34
C VAL A 471 11.48 -8.99 -22.28
N LEU A 472 10.42 -8.54 -22.95
CA LEU A 472 9.64 -9.35 -23.89
C LEU A 472 10.52 -10.03 -24.94
N PHE A 473 11.52 -9.33 -25.47
CA PHE A 473 12.44 -9.86 -26.48
C PHE A 473 13.76 -10.42 -25.90
N GLY A 474 13.89 -10.43 -24.57
CA GLY A 474 15.00 -11.09 -23.88
C GLY A 474 16.35 -10.37 -23.96
N GLU A 475 16.36 -9.07 -24.31
CA GLU A 475 17.52 -8.17 -24.17
C GLU A 475 17.86 -7.95 -22.69
N HIS A 476 16.84 -7.94 -21.82
CA HIS A 476 16.98 -7.97 -20.38
C HIS A 476 16.28 -9.20 -19.79
N SER A 477 16.90 -9.86 -18.81
CA SER A 477 16.22 -10.93 -18.07
C SER A 477 15.38 -10.32 -16.96
N PRO A 478 14.11 -10.71 -16.79
CA PRO A 478 13.30 -10.22 -15.69
C PRO A 478 13.90 -10.70 -14.36
N ALA A 479 13.91 -9.78 -13.41
CA ALA A 479 14.46 -10.00 -12.08
C ALA A 479 13.76 -9.16 -10.99
N GLY A 480 12.61 -8.55 -11.32
CA GLY A 480 11.74 -7.96 -10.31
C GLY A 480 11.09 -9.03 -9.44
N ARG A 481 10.67 -8.65 -8.24
CA ARG A 481 9.90 -9.49 -7.31
C ARG A 481 8.71 -8.71 -6.78
N LEU A 482 7.57 -9.38 -6.63
CA LEU A 482 6.34 -8.76 -6.14
C LEU A 482 6.55 -8.13 -4.75
N PRO A 483 6.31 -6.81 -4.58
CA PRO A 483 6.34 -6.14 -3.28
C PRO A 483 5.00 -6.27 -2.53
N GLN A 484 4.00 -6.92 -3.14
CA GLN A 484 2.65 -7.12 -2.62
C GLN A 484 2.14 -8.52 -2.98
N THR A 485 1.27 -9.09 -2.15
CA THR A 485 0.58 -10.34 -2.43
C THR A 485 -0.56 -10.11 -3.43
N TRP A 486 -0.69 -11.01 -4.40
CA TRP A 486 -1.80 -11.01 -5.36
C TRP A 486 -2.79 -12.10 -4.98
N TYR A 487 -4.04 -11.69 -4.79
CA TYR A 487 -5.11 -12.51 -4.24
C TYR A 487 -5.93 -13.18 -5.34
N ARG A 488 -6.62 -14.27 -4.99
CA ARG A 488 -7.60 -14.92 -5.86
C ARG A 488 -8.92 -14.18 -5.82
N ALA A 489 -9.74 -14.32 -6.86
CA ALA A 489 -11.07 -13.70 -6.90
C ALA A 489 -12.00 -14.16 -5.76
N THR A 490 -11.75 -15.33 -5.18
CA THR A 490 -12.52 -15.90 -4.06
C THR A 490 -12.13 -15.35 -2.69
N ASP A 491 -11.02 -14.60 -2.60
CA ASP A 491 -10.55 -14.06 -1.34
C ASP A 491 -11.46 -12.90 -0.90
N THR A 492 -11.95 -12.98 0.33
CA THR A 492 -12.86 -11.99 0.93
C THR A 492 -12.22 -11.20 2.06
N ALA A 493 -11.03 -11.61 2.50
CA ALA A 493 -10.22 -10.94 3.52
C ALA A 493 -8.78 -10.82 3.00
N PHE A 494 -8.28 -9.58 2.96
CA PHE A 494 -6.96 -9.24 2.41
C PHE A 494 -5.96 -8.99 3.55
N ASP A 495 -5.64 -10.05 4.28
CA ASP A 495 -4.45 -10.06 5.14
C ASP A 495 -3.21 -10.02 4.26
N THR A 496 -2.16 -9.30 4.65
CA THR A 496 -0.86 -9.35 3.95
C THR A 496 -0.24 -10.76 4.05
N TYR A 497 0.87 -11.02 3.34
CA TYR A 497 1.55 -12.32 3.40
C TYR A 497 1.94 -12.78 4.82
N LEU A 498 2.03 -11.87 5.79
CA LEU A 498 2.29 -12.17 7.20
C LEU A 498 1.18 -13.04 7.79
N HIS A 499 -0.06 -12.86 7.37
CA HIS A 499 -1.23 -13.38 8.06
C HIS A 499 -2.22 -14.11 7.14
N HIS A 500 -2.06 -13.95 5.82
CA HIS A 500 -2.82 -14.67 4.81
C HIS A 500 -2.50 -16.17 4.84
N ARG A 501 -3.54 -16.99 5.02
CA ARG A 501 -3.42 -18.46 5.10
C ARG A 501 -3.89 -19.17 3.84
N ALA A 502 -4.71 -18.53 3.01
CA ALA A 502 -5.09 -19.10 1.72
C ALA A 502 -3.89 -19.06 0.77
N GLU A 503 -3.93 -19.91 -0.26
CA GLU A 503 -2.89 -19.90 -1.29
C GLU A 503 -3.11 -18.70 -2.21
N PRO A 504 -2.20 -17.70 -2.20
CA PRO A 504 -2.34 -16.53 -3.04
C PRO A 504 -2.24 -16.90 -4.53
N LEU A 505 -2.74 -16.03 -5.39
CA LEU A 505 -2.55 -16.17 -6.84
C LEU A 505 -1.07 -16.03 -7.21
N PHE A 506 -0.42 -14.99 -6.69
CA PHE A 506 1.04 -14.84 -6.70
C PHE A 506 1.51 -14.33 -5.33
N PRO A 507 2.41 -15.02 -4.65
CA PRO A 507 2.83 -14.63 -3.31
C PRO A 507 3.75 -13.40 -3.31
N PHE A 508 3.79 -12.68 -2.18
CA PHE A 508 4.85 -11.70 -1.91
C PHE A 508 6.25 -12.29 -2.17
N GLY A 509 7.11 -11.51 -2.82
CA GLY A 509 8.45 -11.94 -3.22
C GLY A 509 8.51 -12.83 -4.46
N HIS A 510 7.40 -13.10 -5.15
CA HIS A 510 7.37 -13.90 -6.39
C HIS A 510 7.93 -13.15 -7.60
N GLY A 511 8.62 -13.87 -8.49
CA GLY A 511 9.06 -13.37 -9.78
C GLY A 511 9.99 -14.36 -10.46
N LEU A 512 9.69 -14.73 -11.69
CA LEU A 512 10.46 -15.66 -12.50
C LEU A 512 11.63 -14.95 -13.19
N SER A 513 12.51 -15.73 -13.79
CA SER A 513 13.68 -15.29 -14.57
C SER A 513 13.79 -16.10 -15.86
N TYR A 514 14.56 -15.60 -16.84
CA TYR A 514 14.93 -16.40 -18.02
C TYR A 514 16.10 -17.35 -17.76
N THR A 515 16.65 -17.34 -16.55
CA THR A 515 17.53 -18.39 -16.04
C THR A 515 16.91 -19.10 -14.83
N THR A 516 17.54 -20.17 -14.37
CA THR A 516 17.08 -20.95 -13.22
C THR A 516 18.07 -20.86 -12.07
N PHE A 517 17.55 -20.75 -10.85
CA PHE A 517 18.37 -20.74 -9.64
C PHE A 517 18.05 -21.95 -8.76
N ARG A 518 19.09 -22.50 -8.14
CA ARG A 518 18.98 -23.55 -7.13
C ARG A 518 19.70 -23.10 -5.86
N TYR A 519 19.06 -23.30 -4.72
CA TYR A 519 19.62 -23.01 -3.42
C TYR A 519 20.20 -24.30 -2.81
N ASP A 520 21.29 -24.16 -2.07
CA ASP A 520 21.69 -25.18 -1.09
C ASP A 520 20.91 -24.97 0.22
N ARG A 521 20.90 -25.95 1.12
CA ARG A 521 20.32 -25.76 2.46
C ARG A 521 21.10 -24.66 3.20
N PRO A 522 20.41 -23.77 3.95
CA PRO A 522 21.10 -22.74 4.73
C PRO A 522 21.93 -23.38 5.84
N VAL A 523 23.04 -22.73 6.20
CA VAL A 523 23.91 -23.14 7.30
C VAL A 523 23.88 -22.05 8.36
N LEU A 524 23.52 -22.43 9.59
CA LEU A 524 23.49 -21.52 10.74
C LEU A 524 24.79 -21.64 11.55
N SER A 525 25.35 -20.51 11.98
CA SER A 525 26.53 -20.51 12.88
C SER A 525 26.22 -20.94 14.31
N GLY A 526 24.94 -20.98 14.70
CA GLY A 526 24.47 -21.35 16.02
C GLY A 526 23.02 -21.83 15.99
N ARG A 527 22.61 -22.51 17.06
CA ARG A 527 21.23 -23.02 17.26
C ARG A 527 20.48 -22.32 18.38
N LYS A 528 21.09 -21.34 19.02
CA LYS A 528 20.53 -20.58 20.12
C LYS A 528 20.78 -19.09 19.86
N LEU A 529 19.79 -18.26 20.18
CA LEU A 529 19.86 -16.81 20.07
C LEU A 529 19.35 -16.19 21.39
N GLU A 530 20.23 -15.51 22.12
CA GLU A 530 19.89 -14.83 23.38
C GLU A 530 20.65 -13.51 23.54
N GLY A 531 20.03 -12.51 24.18
CA GLY A 531 20.66 -11.21 24.43
C GLY A 531 21.20 -10.56 23.15
N ASP A 532 22.49 -10.20 23.15
CA ASP A 532 23.18 -9.55 22.04
C ASP A 532 23.80 -10.54 21.03
N ASP A 533 23.43 -11.83 21.10
CA ASP A 533 23.93 -12.86 20.20
C ASP A 533 23.55 -12.59 18.73
N ARG A 534 24.32 -13.23 17.84
CA ARG A 534 24.10 -13.15 16.40
C ARG A 534 24.25 -14.52 15.74
N ILE A 535 23.20 -14.96 15.06
CA ILE A 535 23.25 -16.14 14.20
C ILE A 535 23.56 -15.71 12.77
N THR A 536 24.66 -16.21 12.23
CA THR A 536 25.00 -16.04 10.82
C THR A 536 24.32 -17.13 10.00
N VAL A 537 23.56 -16.72 8.98
CA VAL A 537 22.87 -17.62 8.03
C VAL A 537 23.57 -17.52 6.69
N SER A 538 24.24 -18.60 6.27
CA SER A 538 24.92 -18.65 4.97
C SER A 538 24.19 -19.60 4.02
N VAL A 539 23.97 -19.16 2.79
CA VAL A 539 23.34 -19.95 1.72
C VAL A 539 24.12 -19.80 0.42
N ARG A 540 24.30 -20.89 -0.31
CA ARG A 540 24.88 -20.85 -1.66
C ARG A 540 23.77 -20.92 -2.69
N VAL A 541 23.83 -20.01 -3.65
CA VAL A 541 22.86 -19.85 -4.74
C VAL A 541 23.56 -20.14 -6.05
N HIS A 542 23.02 -21.09 -6.80
CA HIS A 542 23.58 -21.55 -8.08
C HIS A 542 22.70 -21.05 -9.20
N ASN A 543 23.28 -20.37 -10.20
CA ASN A 543 22.61 -20.15 -11.48
C ASN A 543 22.83 -21.41 -12.33
N THR A 544 21.78 -22.19 -12.50
CA THR A 544 21.82 -23.45 -13.25
C THR A 544 21.54 -23.29 -14.73
N GLY A 545 21.05 -22.12 -15.17
CA GLY A 545 20.79 -21.84 -16.58
C GLY A 545 22.00 -21.31 -17.35
N PHE A 546 21.75 -20.91 -18.60
CA PHE A 546 22.76 -20.51 -19.58
C PHE A 546 22.87 -19.00 -19.78
N ARG A 547 22.13 -18.21 -19.00
CA ARG A 547 22.17 -16.74 -19.03
C ARG A 547 22.60 -16.25 -17.66
N ASP A 548 23.36 -15.17 -17.66
CA ASP A 548 23.55 -14.39 -16.43
C ASP A 548 22.18 -13.90 -15.96
N GLY A 549 22.00 -13.81 -14.65
CA GLY A 549 20.73 -13.38 -14.09
C GLY A 549 20.89 -12.83 -12.69
N ASP A 550 20.00 -11.91 -12.36
CA ASP A 550 19.84 -11.40 -11.02
C ASP A 550 18.86 -12.27 -10.23
N GLU A 551 19.19 -12.47 -8.96
CA GLU A 551 18.37 -13.17 -7.98
C GLU A 551 18.23 -12.31 -6.72
N VAL A 552 17.05 -12.33 -6.12
CA VAL A 552 16.78 -11.70 -4.83
C VAL A 552 16.68 -12.80 -3.79
N VAL A 553 17.75 -13.00 -3.03
CA VAL A 553 17.80 -13.98 -1.94
C VAL A 553 17.03 -13.42 -0.76
N GLN A 554 15.93 -14.06 -0.39
CA GLN A 554 15.04 -13.64 0.69
C GLN A 554 15.20 -14.59 1.88
N LEU A 555 15.40 -14.02 3.08
CA LEU A 555 15.45 -14.75 4.34
C LEU A 555 14.21 -14.41 5.16
N TYR A 556 13.44 -15.45 5.47
CA TYR A 556 12.28 -15.37 6.34
C TYR A 556 12.52 -16.11 7.64
N THR A 557 11.80 -15.74 8.69
CA THR A 557 11.67 -16.54 9.90
C THR A 557 10.20 -16.84 10.20
N ARG A 558 9.94 -17.96 10.87
CA ARG A 558 8.62 -18.32 11.42
C ARG A 558 8.79 -18.79 12.86
N GLN A 559 8.13 -18.10 13.79
CA GLN A 559 8.05 -18.53 15.18
C GLN A 559 6.99 -19.64 15.31
N LEU A 560 7.35 -20.78 15.88
CA LEU A 560 6.48 -21.98 15.90
C LEU A 560 5.48 -21.99 17.07
N THR A 561 5.85 -21.35 18.18
CA THR A 561 5.06 -21.32 19.41
C THR A 561 4.97 -19.90 19.94
N SER A 562 3.76 -19.43 20.18
CA SER A 562 3.48 -18.17 20.88
C SER A 562 2.03 -18.18 21.34
N ARG A 563 1.74 -17.46 22.42
CA ARG A 563 0.36 -17.20 22.87
C ARG A 563 -0.37 -16.22 21.95
N VAL A 564 0.37 -15.32 21.31
CA VAL A 564 -0.18 -14.30 20.42
C VAL A 564 -0.07 -14.76 18.97
N ARG A 565 -0.94 -14.26 18.09
CA ARG A 565 -0.90 -14.59 16.66
C ARG A 565 0.46 -14.18 16.08
N GLN A 566 1.21 -15.13 15.54
CA GLN A 566 2.49 -14.88 14.86
C GLN A 566 2.30 -14.88 13.33
N PRO A 567 3.18 -14.18 12.58
CA PRO A 567 3.20 -14.30 11.13
C PRO A 567 3.41 -15.74 10.66
N VAL A 568 2.78 -16.13 9.54
CA VAL A 568 3.01 -17.43 8.90
C VAL A 568 4.46 -17.56 8.43
N ARG A 569 5.10 -16.44 8.09
CA ARG A 569 6.53 -16.21 7.93
C ARG A 569 6.74 -14.69 7.84
N GLN A 570 7.89 -14.18 8.25
CA GLN A 570 8.22 -12.75 8.19
C GLN A 570 9.60 -12.54 7.58
N LEU A 571 9.70 -11.61 6.64
CA LEU A 571 10.95 -11.23 6.00
C LEU A 571 11.86 -10.57 7.05
N ARG A 572 13.09 -11.08 7.18
CA ARG A 572 14.11 -10.51 8.09
C ARG A 572 15.28 -9.91 7.33
N HIS A 573 15.68 -10.53 6.22
CA HIS A 573 16.69 -9.97 5.32
C HIS A 573 16.40 -10.31 3.86
N PHE A 574 17.00 -9.52 2.98
CA PHE A 574 17.11 -9.86 1.57
C PHE A 574 18.41 -9.30 0.99
N THR A 575 18.85 -9.84 -0.14
CA THR A 575 19.96 -9.29 -0.92
C THR A 575 19.76 -9.63 -2.39
N ARG A 576 19.85 -8.62 -3.26
CA ARG A 576 19.91 -8.80 -4.70
C ARG A 576 21.34 -9.10 -5.13
N ILE A 577 21.53 -10.15 -5.92
CA ILE A 577 22.84 -10.55 -6.46
C ILE A 577 22.73 -10.90 -7.94
N THR A 578 23.73 -10.50 -8.73
CA THR A 578 23.94 -11.08 -10.06
C THR A 578 24.72 -12.37 -9.93
N VAL A 579 24.25 -13.47 -10.51
CA VAL A 579 25.00 -14.74 -10.57
C VAL A 579 25.23 -15.09 -12.03
N PRO A 580 26.49 -15.13 -12.50
CA PRO A 580 26.79 -15.52 -13.87
C PRO A 580 26.30 -16.93 -14.21
N ALA A 581 25.99 -17.17 -15.49
CA ALA A 581 25.52 -18.46 -15.99
C ALA A 581 26.41 -19.61 -15.52
N ARG A 582 25.80 -20.70 -15.03
CA ARG A 582 26.51 -21.92 -14.60
C ARG A 582 27.50 -21.71 -13.44
N THR A 583 27.36 -20.62 -12.68
CA THR A 583 28.18 -20.34 -11.49
C THR A 583 27.34 -20.30 -10.21
N SER A 584 27.99 -20.04 -9.07
CA SER A 584 27.30 -19.86 -7.79
C SER A 584 27.91 -18.72 -6.98
N ARG A 585 27.11 -18.16 -6.07
CA ARG A 585 27.54 -17.17 -5.07
C ARG A 585 27.04 -17.57 -3.69
N THR A 586 27.80 -17.26 -2.65
CA THR A 586 27.37 -17.47 -1.27
C THR A 586 26.90 -16.14 -0.70
N VAL A 587 25.70 -16.11 -0.14
CA VAL A 587 25.10 -14.96 0.55
C VAL A 587 25.07 -15.27 2.03
N THR A 588 25.34 -14.25 2.84
CA THR A 588 25.37 -14.38 4.30
C THR A 588 24.52 -13.28 4.92
N PHE A 589 23.67 -13.67 5.86
CA PHE A 589 22.84 -12.79 6.67
C PHE A 589 23.22 -12.91 8.14
N ALA A 590 22.89 -11.90 8.92
CA ALA A 590 23.08 -11.89 10.36
C ALA A 590 21.72 -11.66 11.01
N LEU A 591 21.27 -12.62 11.81
CA LEU A 591 20.05 -12.52 12.63
C LEU A 591 20.42 -12.18 14.07
N THR A 592 19.78 -11.16 14.63
CA THR A 592 19.88 -10.73 16.04
C THR A 592 18.58 -11.01 16.79
N ALA A 593 18.60 -10.85 18.12
CA ALA A 593 17.40 -10.93 18.94
C ALA A 593 16.32 -9.90 18.52
N ASP A 594 16.72 -8.69 18.15
CA ASP A 594 15.81 -7.64 17.67
C ASP A 594 15.09 -8.08 16.39
N ASP A 595 15.80 -8.79 15.50
CA ASP A 595 15.21 -9.25 14.24
C ASP A 595 14.05 -10.22 14.46
N VAL A 596 13.99 -10.97 15.57
CA VAL A 596 12.92 -11.94 15.85
C VAL A 596 12.08 -11.59 17.08
N SER A 597 12.28 -10.41 17.64
CA SER A 597 11.41 -9.87 18.68
C SER A 597 10.09 -9.39 18.10
N PHE A 598 9.06 -9.34 18.94
CA PHE A 598 7.76 -8.77 18.60
C PHE A 598 7.27 -7.87 19.74
N PHE A 599 6.27 -7.02 19.46
CA PHE A 599 5.75 -6.07 20.44
C PHE A 599 4.67 -6.74 21.31
N ASP A 600 4.99 -6.99 22.58
CA ASP A 600 4.01 -7.49 23.54
C ASP A 600 3.18 -6.35 24.13
N VAL A 601 1.87 -6.39 23.87
CA VAL A 601 0.93 -5.37 24.33
C VAL A 601 0.72 -5.40 25.85
N THR A 602 1.05 -6.50 26.55
CA THR A 602 0.90 -6.56 28.00
C THR A 602 1.97 -5.76 28.73
N THR A 603 3.22 -5.91 28.30
CA THR A 603 4.35 -5.16 28.83
C THR A 603 4.57 -3.82 28.15
N GLN A 604 3.93 -3.59 26.99
CA GLN A 604 4.14 -2.41 26.12
C GLN A 604 5.60 -2.27 25.72
N ALA A 605 6.21 -3.40 25.33
CA ALA A 605 7.63 -3.46 25.02
C ALA A 605 7.89 -4.53 23.96
N TRP A 606 8.99 -4.36 23.22
CA TRP A 606 9.55 -5.42 22.39
C TRP A 606 10.07 -6.54 23.28
N VAL A 607 9.71 -7.78 22.93
CA VAL A 607 10.12 -8.98 23.66
C VAL A 607 10.69 -10.01 22.71
N LEU A 608 11.82 -10.59 23.11
CA LEU A 608 12.26 -11.88 22.62
C LEU A 608 11.52 -12.95 23.43
N GLU A 609 10.63 -13.71 22.77
CA GLU A 609 9.95 -14.84 23.42
C GLU A 609 10.81 -16.10 23.32
N THR A 610 10.82 -16.90 24.39
CA THR A 610 11.41 -18.24 24.33
C THR A 610 10.59 -19.12 23.41
N ALA A 611 11.10 -19.40 22.22
CA ALA A 611 10.39 -20.16 21.19
C ALA A 611 11.33 -20.74 20.12
N GLU A 612 10.93 -21.87 19.55
CA GLU A 612 11.56 -22.40 18.34
C GLU A 612 11.22 -21.52 17.13
N HIS A 613 12.25 -21.20 16.36
CA HIS A 613 12.15 -20.44 15.12
C HIS A 613 12.67 -21.27 13.95
N GLU A 614 11.92 -21.24 12.87
CA GLU A 614 12.36 -21.75 11.57
C GLU A 614 12.89 -20.60 10.72
N VAL A 615 14.08 -20.77 10.15
CA VAL A 615 14.68 -19.90 9.12
C VAL A 615 14.39 -20.51 7.76
N LEU A 616 13.81 -19.73 6.85
CA LEU A 616 13.44 -20.17 5.51
C LEU A 616 14.18 -19.36 4.44
N VAL A 617 14.88 -20.05 3.54
CA VAL A 617 15.61 -19.45 2.41
C VAL A 617 15.52 -20.36 1.18
N GLY A 618 15.06 -19.85 0.04
CA GLY A 618 15.10 -20.58 -1.23
C GLY A 618 14.37 -21.92 -1.25
N GLY A 619 13.30 -22.08 -0.46
CA GLY A 619 12.55 -23.34 -0.34
C GLY A 619 13.16 -24.36 0.64
N HIS A 620 14.26 -24.01 1.31
CA HIS A 620 14.86 -24.80 2.38
C HIS A 620 14.59 -24.16 3.74
N SER A 621 14.62 -24.98 4.79
CA SER A 621 14.52 -24.49 6.15
C SER A 621 15.52 -25.16 7.11
N GLU A 622 15.84 -24.42 8.16
CA GLU A 622 16.65 -24.82 9.32
C GLU A 622 16.04 -24.18 10.58
N TRP A 623 16.41 -24.64 11.77
CA TRP A 623 15.83 -24.15 13.03
C TRP A 623 16.89 -23.65 14.03
N PHE A 624 16.46 -22.75 14.90
CA PHE A 624 17.16 -22.33 16.11
C PHE A 624 16.15 -22.01 17.23
N GLU A 625 16.62 -22.02 18.47
CA GLU A 625 15.86 -21.63 19.65
C GLU A 625 16.18 -20.17 20.02
N ALA A 626 15.16 -19.32 20.07
CA ALA A 626 15.27 -18.02 20.72
C ALA A 626 15.07 -18.23 22.22
N VAL A 627 15.92 -17.64 23.06
CA VAL A 627 15.82 -17.74 24.52
C VAL A 627 15.66 -16.35 25.10
N GLY A 628 14.46 -16.08 25.60
CA GLY A 628 14.08 -14.80 26.17
C GLY A 628 13.07 -14.97 27.29
N ARG A 629 11.91 -14.34 27.17
CA ARG A 629 10.85 -14.40 28.19
C ARG A 629 9.72 -15.32 27.75
N GLU A 630 9.06 -15.95 28.72
CA GLU A 630 7.74 -16.57 28.47
C GLU A 630 6.65 -15.51 28.63
N ILE A 631 5.68 -15.47 27.71
CA ILE A 631 4.52 -14.59 27.88
C ILE A 631 3.51 -15.31 28.80
N PRO A 632 3.24 -14.80 30.01
CA PRO A 632 2.32 -15.47 30.92
C PRO A 632 0.87 -15.41 30.41
N VAL A 633 0.07 -16.38 30.87
CA VAL A 633 -1.40 -16.33 30.81
C VAL A 633 -1.90 -15.06 31.53
N ARG A 634 -3.02 -14.49 31.08
CA ARG A 634 -3.67 -13.33 31.74
C ARG A 634 -4.85 -13.77 32.62
N PRO A 635 -4.69 -13.90 33.95
CA PRO A 635 -5.84 -14.09 34.82
C PRO A 635 -6.77 -12.89 34.70
N LEU A 636 -8.07 -13.12 34.49
CA LEU A 636 -9.05 -12.04 34.40
C LEU A 636 -9.74 -11.76 35.73
N ALA A 637 -9.89 -12.74 36.62
CA ALA A 637 -10.57 -12.50 37.90
C ALA A 637 -9.87 -11.38 38.71
N GLY A 638 -10.59 -10.28 38.95
CA GLY A 638 -10.06 -9.08 39.63
C GLY A 638 -9.16 -8.19 38.76
N ALA A 639 -8.96 -8.52 37.47
CA ALA A 639 -8.09 -7.79 36.58
C ALA A 639 -8.80 -6.62 35.89
N SER A 640 -7.99 -5.67 35.44
CA SER A 640 -8.42 -4.57 34.59
C SER A 640 -7.52 -4.46 33.37
N LEU A 641 -8.13 -4.37 32.18
CA LEU A 641 -7.45 -4.32 30.89
C LEU A 641 -7.77 -2.99 30.20
N MET A 642 -6.76 -2.38 29.59
CA MET A 642 -6.96 -1.20 28.75
C MET A 642 -7.37 -1.63 27.34
N CYS A 643 -8.42 -1.02 26.79
CA CYS A 643 -8.91 -1.35 25.44
C CYS A 643 -7.88 -1.02 24.35
N THR A 644 -7.06 0.01 24.58
CA THR A 644 -5.92 0.39 23.73
C THR A 644 -4.78 -0.64 23.73
N ARG A 645 -4.82 -1.62 24.65
CA ARG A 645 -3.83 -2.71 24.78
C ARG A 645 -4.41 -4.08 24.41
N SER A 646 -5.36 -4.09 23.48
CA SER A 646 -5.82 -5.32 22.83
C SER A 646 -4.71 -5.90 21.94
N ASP A 647 -4.67 -7.22 21.81
CA ASP A 647 -3.70 -7.92 20.95
C ASP A 647 -4.00 -7.67 19.47
N GLU A 648 -5.27 -7.80 19.12
CA GLU A 648 -5.81 -7.62 17.78
C GLU A 648 -7.10 -6.81 17.86
N ALA A 649 -7.43 -6.11 16.78
CA ALA A 649 -8.67 -5.38 16.65
C ALA A 649 -9.13 -5.37 15.19
N ALA A 650 -10.43 -5.23 14.97
CA ALA A 650 -10.99 -4.97 13.66
C ALA A 650 -12.07 -3.88 13.75
N GLY A 651 -11.97 -2.86 12.88
CA GLY A 651 -12.89 -1.73 12.86
C GLY A 651 -12.85 -0.88 14.13
N MET A 652 -11.67 -0.70 14.74
CA MET A 652 -11.47 0.06 15.98
C MET A 652 -10.46 1.19 15.77
N LEU A 653 -10.81 2.43 16.09
CA LEU A 653 -9.89 3.57 15.97
C LEU A 653 -9.31 3.95 17.34
N LEU A 654 -8.03 4.30 17.44
CA LEU A 654 -7.48 4.95 18.62
C LEU A 654 -8.00 6.39 18.69
N VAL A 655 -8.55 6.79 19.84
CA VAL A 655 -9.14 8.12 20.05
C VAL A 655 -8.68 8.71 21.38
N ASP A 656 -8.96 9.99 21.59
CA ASP A 656 -8.57 10.72 22.79
C ASP A 656 -9.03 10.08 24.11
N GLY A 657 -8.17 10.17 25.12
CA GLY A 657 -8.47 9.75 26.49
C GLY A 657 -8.35 8.24 26.70
N PRO A 658 -7.11 7.71 26.65
CA PRO A 658 -6.75 6.33 26.27
C PRO A 658 -7.94 5.41 25.91
N ALA A 659 -8.56 5.69 24.76
CA ALA A 659 -9.79 5.03 24.32
C ALA A 659 -9.65 4.46 22.90
N VAL A 660 -10.58 3.57 22.55
CA VAL A 660 -10.81 3.11 21.19
C VAL A 660 -12.27 3.30 20.78
N GLU A 661 -12.53 3.75 19.55
CA GLU A 661 -13.88 3.93 19.00
C GLU A 661 -14.23 2.83 17.99
N ALA A 662 -15.40 2.22 18.11
CA ALA A 662 -15.90 1.29 17.10
C ALA A 662 -16.34 2.06 15.83
N THR A 663 -15.73 1.77 14.68
CA THR A 663 -15.99 2.48 13.42
C THR A 663 -17.00 1.81 12.51
N GLY A 664 -17.34 0.53 12.78
CA GLY A 664 -18.23 -0.26 11.96
C GLY A 664 -19.17 -1.15 12.77
N GLN A 665 -20.04 -1.87 12.05
CA GLN A 665 -20.85 -2.91 12.67
C GLN A 665 -19.97 -4.12 12.98
N ARG A 666 -20.16 -4.69 14.17
CA ARG A 666 -19.39 -5.85 14.66
C ARG A 666 -17.88 -5.59 14.70
N SER A 667 -17.45 -4.35 14.90
CA SER A 667 -16.08 -4.07 15.29
C SER A 667 -15.72 -4.82 16.56
N TRP A 668 -14.47 -5.18 16.76
CA TRP A 668 -14.07 -5.96 17.92
C TRP A 668 -12.64 -5.71 18.38
N LEU A 669 -12.41 -6.01 19.66
CA LEU A 669 -11.09 -6.09 20.31
C LEU A 669 -10.87 -7.53 20.77
N ALA A 670 -9.65 -8.04 20.63
CA ALA A 670 -9.26 -9.36 21.10
C ALA A 670 -8.20 -9.27 22.20
N PHE A 671 -8.37 -10.09 23.23
CA PHE A 671 -7.40 -10.34 24.29
C PHE A 671 -7.07 -11.84 24.30
N ARG A 672 -5.85 -12.18 23.90
CA ARG A 672 -5.40 -13.55 23.73
C ARG A 672 -4.93 -14.17 25.04
N GLY A 673 -5.11 -15.48 25.18
CA GLY A 673 -4.59 -16.30 26.26
C GLY A 673 -4.95 -15.76 27.65
N CYS A 674 -6.24 -15.51 27.86
CA CYS A 674 -6.85 -15.06 29.09
C CYS A 674 -7.41 -16.23 29.90
N ASP A 675 -7.42 -16.14 31.21
CA ASP A 675 -8.10 -17.09 32.10
C ASP A 675 -9.31 -16.41 32.77
N PRO A 676 -10.53 -16.55 32.20
CA PRO A 676 -11.76 -16.05 32.79
C PRO A 676 -12.29 -16.89 33.97
N THR A 677 -11.56 -17.92 34.41
CA THR A 677 -11.98 -18.76 35.54
C THR A 677 -12.22 -17.91 36.78
N GLY A 678 -13.42 -18.02 37.35
CA GLY A 678 -13.82 -17.29 38.55
C GLY A 678 -14.44 -15.91 38.30
N CYS A 679 -14.42 -15.39 37.07
CA CYS A 679 -15.11 -14.14 36.74
C CYS A 679 -16.63 -14.33 36.79
N ARG A 680 -17.31 -13.49 37.57
CA ARG A 680 -18.78 -13.47 37.71
C ARG A 680 -19.41 -12.29 37.02
N THR A 681 -18.67 -11.19 36.92
CA THR A 681 -19.12 -9.98 36.24
C THR A 681 -18.01 -9.45 35.34
N TRP A 682 -18.42 -8.62 34.39
CA TRP A 682 -17.51 -7.80 33.62
C TRP A 682 -18.08 -6.40 33.49
N SER A 683 -17.19 -5.43 33.39
CA SER A 683 -17.51 -4.02 33.27
C SER A 683 -16.75 -3.41 32.13
N LEU A 684 -17.38 -2.46 31.43
CA LEU A 684 -16.76 -1.62 30.41
C LEU A 684 -16.88 -0.16 30.84
N GLU A 685 -15.74 0.51 30.95
CA GLU A 685 -15.65 1.97 31.01
C GLU A 685 -15.73 2.49 29.56
N ALA A 686 -16.82 3.17 29.22
CA ALA A 686 -17.05 3.68 27.87
C ALA A 686 -17.92 4.94 27.87
N GLU A 687 -17.82 5.71 26.79
CA GLU A 687 -18.79 6.74 26.44
C GLU A 687 -19.62 6.33 25.22
N ASN A 688 -20.83 6.87 25.14
CA ASN A 688 -21.71 6.71 23.99
C ASN A 688 -22.16 8.11 23.53
N PRO A 689 -21.54 8.66 22.48
CA PRO A 689 -21.88 9.97 21.93
C PRO A 689 -23.19 9.98 21.14
N THR A 690 -23.81 8.82 20.91
CA THR A 690 -25.05 8.71 20.15
C THR A 690 -26.29 9.00 21.00
N ARG A 691 -27.46 9.08 20.37
CA ARG A 691 -28.73 9.34 21.05
C ARG A 691 -29.46 8.08 21.50
N VAL A 692 -28.93 6.89 21.20
CA VAL A 692 -29.56 5.60 21.51
C VAL A 692 -28.60 4.69 22.27
N PRO A 693 -29.09 3.78 23.13
CA PRO A 693 -28.22 2.78 23.76
C PRO A 693 -27.52 1.90 22.72
N LEU A 694 -26.22 1.68 22.90
CA LEU A 694 -25.41 0.79 22.06
C LEU A 694 -25.07 -0.48 22.84
N TYR A 695 -24.95 -1.62 22.16
CA TYR A 695 -24.72 -2.91 22.80
C TYR A 695 -23.34 -3.47 22.50
N VAL A 696 -22.70 -4.00 23.54
CA VAL A 696 -21.38 -4.63 23.49
C VAL A 696 -21.48 -6.05 24.02
N GLY A 697 -20.99 -7.01 23.25
CA GLY A 697 -20.95 -8.43 23.60
C GLY A 697 -19.56 -8.87 24.02
N LEU A 698 -19.48 -9.79 24.97
CA LEU A 698 -18.27 -10.48 25.38
C LEU A 698 -18.32 -11.92 24.85
N HIS A 699 -17.39 -12.28 23.98
CA HIS A 699 -17.32 -13.58 23.31
C HIS A 699 -16.03 -14.32 23.67
N LEU A 700 -16.06 -15.65 23.56
CA LEU A 700 -14.88 -16.51 23.70
C LEU A 700 -14.40 -17.04 22.34
N ASP A 701 -13.09 -17.15 22.19
CA ASP A 701 -12.29 -17.77 21.11
C ASP A 701 -12.45 -17.18 19.70
N ASP A 702 -13.59 -16.57 19.38
CA ASP A 702 -13.88 -15.95 18.08
C ASP A 702 -14.88 -14.78 18.26
N PRO A 703 -14.84 -13.71 17.43
CA PRO A 703 -15.84 -12.63 17.45
C PRO A 703 -17.28 -13.08 17.18
N LYS A 704 -17.48 -14.29 16.65
CA LYS A 704 -18.76 -14.97 16.45
C LYS A 704 -18.89 -16.22 17.34
N GLY A 705 -17.92 -16.45 18.23
CA GLY A 705 -17.89 -17.57 19.16
C GLY A 705 -18.91 -17.43 20.30
N PRO A 706 -18.84 -18.32 21.31
CA PRO A 706 -19.78 -18.33 22.42
C PRO A 706 -19.89 -16.96 23.12
N LEU A 707 -21.09 -16.41 23.15
CA LEU A 707 -21.41 -15.17 23.85
C LEU A 707 -21.58 -15.46 25.35
N ILE A 708 -20.76 -14.81 26.17
CA ILE A 708 -20.73 -15.02 27.63
C ILE A 708 -21.14 -13.77 28.41
N GLY A 709 -21.48 -12.66 27.75
CA GLY A 709 -21.96 -11.47 28.42
C GLY A 709 -22.42 -10.42 27.42
N VAL A 710 -23.44 -9.64 27.78
CA VAL A 710 -23.90 -8.49 27.00
C VAL A 710 -24.11 -7.33 27.94
N LEU A 711 -23.60 -6.16 27.56
CA LEU A 711 -23.86 -4.91 28.25
C LEU A 711 -24.45 -3.88 27.29
N ALA A 712 -25.25 -2.97 27.85
CA ALA A 712 -25.74 -1.78 27.17
C ALA A 712 -24.96 -0.56 27.66
N VAL A 713 -24.49 0.26 26.72
CA VAL A 713 -23.88 1.57 26.98
C VAL A 713 -24.94 2.64 26.67
N PRO A 714 -25.64 3.19 27.68
CA PRO A 714 -26.62 4.25 27.47
C PRO A 714 -25.96 5.52 26.91
N PRO A 715 -26.72 6.38 26.20
CA PRO A 715 -26.24 7.70 25.76
C PRO A 715 -25.68 8.51 26.92
N GLY A 716 -24.47 9.05 26.77
CA GLY A 716 -23.87 9.87 27.81
C GLY A 716 -22.35 9.92 27.79
N PRO A 717 -21.78 10.73 28.70
CA PRO A 717 -20.34 10.80 28.90
C PRO A 717 -19.81 9.47 29.45
N VAL A 718 -18.48 9.41 29.60
CA VAL A 718 -17.78 8.21 30.11
C VAL A 718 -18.39 7.71 31.41
N GLY A 719 -18.81 6.45 31.41
CA GLY A 719 -19.37 5.74 32.55
C GLY A 719 -18.89 4.29 32.59
N THR A 720 -19.00 3.65 33.76
CA THR A 720 -18.74 2.21 33.91
C THR A 720 -20.05 1.43 33.86
N HIS A 721 -20.14 0.48 32.94
CA HIS A 721 -21.32 -0.35 32.72
C HIS A 721 -20.99 -1.80 33.00
N THR A 722 -21.76 -2.45 33.87
CA THR A 722 -21.47 -3.81 34.37
C THR A 722 -22.56 -4.79 33.95
N ALA A 723 -22.17 -5.99 33.54
CA ALA A 723 -23.06 -7.10 33.25
C ALA A 723 -22.55 -8.42 33.89
N PRO A 724 -23.45 -9.37 34.17
CA PRO A 724 -23.04 -10.70 34.59
C PRO A 724 -22.33 -11.43 33.44
N ILE A 725 -21.41 -12.32 33.79
CA ILE A 725 -20.90 -13.33 32.86
C ILE A 725 -21.84 -14.55 32.94
N THR A 726 -22.42 -14.91 31.81
CA THR A 726 -23.35 -16.02 31.66
C THR A 726 -22.64 -17.23 31.07
N GLY A 727 -22.60 -18.33 31.84
CA GLY A 727 -21.94 -19.58 31.46
C GLY A 727 -20.62 -19.82 32.20
N GLU A 728 -20.13 -21.06 32.14
CA GLU A 728 -18.79 -21.39 32.65
C GLU A 728 -17.75 -21.19 31.56
N ALA A 729 -16.66 -20.49 31.89
CA ALA A 729 -15.52 -20.27 31.00
C ALA A 729 -14.23 -20.76 31.69
N PRO A 730 -14.08 -22.09 31.93
CA PRO A 730 -12.90 -22.59 32.61
C PRO A 730 -11.68 -22.61 31.68
N GLY A 731 -10.51 -22.35 32.26
CA GLY A 731 -9.20 -22.46 31.61
C GLY A 731 -8.86 -21.30 30.69
N VAL A 732 -7.75 -21.44 29.96
CA VAL A 732 -7.23 -20.39 29.08
C VAL A 732 -8.05 -20.30 27.79
N ARG A 733 -8.58 -19.11 27.49
CA ARG A 733 -9.44 -18.77 26.35
C ARG A 733 -9.05 -17.42 25.76
N ASP A 734 -9.41 -17.19 24.51
CA ASP A 734 -9.32 -15.83 23.95
C ASP A 734 -10.62 -15.08 24.23
N VAL A 735 -10.52 -13.80 24.59
CA VAL A 735 -11.67 -12.98 24.95
C VAL A 735 -11.84 -11.87 23.93
N PHE A 736 -13.04 -11.79 23.35
CA PHE A 736 -13.41 -10.81 22.34
C PHE A 736 -14.48 -9.87 22.88
N VAL A 737 -14.25 -8.56 22.71
CA VAL A 737 -15.24 -7.52 22.99
C VAL A 737 -15.78 -7.04 21.65
N VAL A 738 -17.06 -7.31 21.38
CA VAL A 738 -17.69 -7.11 20.07
C VAL A 738 -18.73 -5.99 20.16
N PHE A 739 -18.50 -4.92 19.40
CA PHE A 739 -19.36 -3.76 19.31
C PHE A 739 -20.37 -3.97 18.18
N THR A 740 -21.65 -4.11 18.53
CA THR A 740 -22.70 -4.42 17.54
C THR A 740 -22.91 -3.30 16.52
N GLN A 741 -22.61 -2.06 16.91
CA GLN A 741 -22.81 -0.84 16.15
C GLN A 741 -21.61 0.10 16.35
N PRO A 742 -21.34 1.02 15.40
CA PRO A 742 -20.28 2.02 15.55
C PRO A 742 -20.63 3.07 16.63
N GLY A 743 -19.60 3.77 17.12
CA GLY A 743 -19.71 4.98 17.94
C GLY A 743 -19.38 4.81 19.43
N VAL A 744 -19.36 3.59 19.99
CA VAL A 744 -18.92 3.40 21.38
C VAL A 744 -17.43 3.73 21.48
N ARG A 745 -17.04 4.62 22.41
CA ARG A 745 -15.63 4.83 22.76
C ARG A 745 -15.30 4.13 24.07
N ALA A 746 -14.53 3.06 23.98
CA ALA A 746 -14.20 2.13 25.06
C ALA A 746 -12.80 2.40 25.62
N ARG A 747 -12.66 2.46 26.95
CA ARG A 747 -11.39 2.76 27.63
C ARG A 747 -10.80 1.55 28.33
N ARG A 748 -11.61 0.91 29.16
CA ARG A 748 -11.14 -0.08 30.13
C ARG A 748 -12.18 -1.17 30.34
N LEU A 749 -11.69 -2.40 30.44
CA LEU A 749 -12.44 -3.58 30.86
C LEU A 749 -12.05 -3.95 32.28
N THR A 750 -13.00 -4.37 33.09
CA THR A 750 -12.75 -4.90 34.44
C THR A 750 -13.55 -6.18 34.63
N PHE A 751 -12.96 -7.16 35.29
CA PHE A 751 -13.59 -8.47 35.53
C PHE A 751 -13.65 -8.73 37.04
N GLY A 752 -14.84 -9.03 37.54
CA GLY A 752 -15.15 -9.15 38.98
C GLY A 752 -15.50 -10.56 39.43
#